data_AF-A0A964ANL6-F1
#
_entry.id   AF-A0A964ANL6-F1
#
_cell.length_a   1.000
_cell.length_b   1.000
_cell.length_c   1.000
_cell.angle_alpha   90.00
_cell.angle_beta   90.00
_cell.angle_gamma   90.00
#
_symmetry.space_group_name_H-M   'P 1'
#
loop_
_entity.id
_entity.type
_entity.pdbx_description
1 polymer ?
#
loop_
_entity_poly.entity_id
_entity_poly.type
_entity_poly.pdbx_seq_one_letter_code
_entity_poly.pdbx_strand_id
1 'polypeptide(L)'
;MWLRELFADELGPDPSALPLRTLARDLERLEGDSDADDGASSDEPEADPPTPVPDSAAAVGEKKRVAVLVGEVVGLTDVSATLEPEDLLRQEEAILETVRRQVERHEGWMDRYVHDTVTALFGLPLAHEDDLERCLSCAKGLLRAFERLRLRGHPVDLALGVHVGEIAVTGDPERPDVVARGDTLKLARRLAGAAEPGHIVLSDDVAALCGDRWRVSAGPRLRRRGGGSVSRTHTLLGRRRRARAGPGERWIRRGDELERLAAALDALAEGRGGVLAILGEAGAGKSRLVAELTELSARARVPMYSARAIPYGGDRPLAAFRDLVASAVGIEDGDGADRLRERLSRLSELRLEDSDIAIIGALFAVELGGETSHAPDAQLTAGARMVRGLAEEGPVLLALEDVHDMGPQERALLGHLVQATSDNRVLWLVSARDGLPDELPAPDGVVRLGPLTDDQVYQLTADLVGVRSLSARLFDTVARRAEGNPLYVVELVSALQQQGLVRIEGRQAGLARSSDDPVLPPTLEGLIASRVDALDPAVKGALQLAATIGLTFSPALVAESAGLEQVEPLVRDLLASGLIVRARRQGACAFASQLIWEVVRRSILEVRRRDHHRMVAEGIERLYADHLSPHYEALAGHQHAAGRGLEAAETVELAGDQHRRAAFLERALRCYRRGVRWLEKLDARGADADARDRLEAALRLKAGEVALLLGEHLLAEQTLQVALDIAADMMLSEIEMGCFLALGRLYAATGRPVIAQANLEQGRVLARALDVPELEVAFLESLGSLACDRGEYASAEASLTEALELAGDDDHLAAIANLGLGTRFWRSGDAERALERLEFARAHAEAANDPILLGRVVNNLGIVHHAGGRFDRALAYFREALELRRGTGYRPGVVINLHNIGDALLRLGERGRAFAAFQRSRDAAMEVGLARGVAMNEVYLGYLSAVRGQPTGMALLSGAADRAKALGDEETALTGRWLEGRLLLKEGQVEDGRALLQAALDRAHALGAEWIARDIRADLAGVS
;
A
#
# COMPACT_ATOMS: atom_id res chain seq x y z
N MET A 1 -48.32 -15.60 -12.25
CA MET A 1 -47.84 -16.53 -13.29
C MET A 1 -47.31 -15.76 -14.49
N TRP A 2 -48.15 -15.04 -15.25
CA TRP A 2 -47.74 -14.29 -16.45
C TRP A 2 -46.53 -13.34 -16.28
N LEU A 3 -46.40 -12.67 -15.13
CA LEU A 3 -45.21 -11.83 -14.82
C LEU A 3 -43.90 -12.60 -14.52
N ARG A 4 -43.93 -13.93 -14.37
CA ARG A 4 -42.71 -14.75 -14.17
C ARG A 4 -42.08 -15.24 -15.48
N GLU A 5 -42.80 -15.17 -16.59
CA GLU A 5 -42.29 -15.56 -17.91
C GLU A 5 -41.49 -14.43 -18.60
N LEU A 6 -41.47 -13.23 -18.02
CA LEU A 6 -40.84 -12.03 -18.60
C LEU A 6 -39.44 -11.70 -18.06
N PHE A 7 -39.04 -12.25 -16.90
CA PHE A 7 -37.81 -11.87 -16.16
C PHE A 7 -37.09 -13.09 -15.54
N ALA A 8 -37.13 -14.24 -16.22
CA ALA A 8 -36.61 -15.50 -15.68
C ALA A 8 -35.07 -15.57 -15.60
N ASP A 9 -34.37 -14.85 -16.47
CA ASP A 9 -32.89 -14.92 -16.58
C ASP A 9 -32.15 -13.86 -15.73
N GLU A 10 -32.86 -12.83 -15.24
CA GLU A 10 -32.28 -11.75 -14.42
C GLU A 10 -32.44 -11.98 -12.91
N LEU A 11 -33.38 -12.83 -12.50
CA LEU A 11 -33.65 -13.15 -11.09
C LEU A 11 -32.88 -14.39 -10.63
N GLY A 12 -31.66 -14.15 -10.11
CA GLY A 12 -30.85 -15.15 -9.43
C GLY A 12 -31.53 -15.78 -8.19
N PRO A 13 -30.92 -16.83 -7.60
CA PRO A 13 -31.60 -17.71 -6.65
C PRO A 13 -31.98 -17.04 -5.30
N ASP A 14 -33.29 -16.87 -5.13
CA ASP A 14 -34.09 -16.75 -3.90
C ASP A 14 -33.41 -16.22 -2.59
N PRO A 15 -33.65 -14.95 -2.22
CA PRO A 15 -33.20 -14.38 -0.94
C PRO A 15 -33.95 -14.87 0.33
N SER A 16 -35.04 -15.63 0.23
CA SER A 16 -36.00 -15.82 1.34
C SER A 16 -35.60 -16.82 2.45
N ALA A 17 -34.35 -17.27 2.49
CA ALA A 17 -33.85 -18.25 3.47
C ALA A 17 -33.40 -17.67 4.83
N LEU A 18 -33.49 -16.36 5.05
CA LEU A 18 -32.92 -15.69 6.24
C LEU A 18 -33.65 -15.85 7.60
N PRO A 19 -34.97 -16.11 7.73
CA PRO A 19 -35.68 -15.98 9.01
C PRO A 19 -35.75 -17.26 9.88
N LEU A 20 -34.95 -18.30 9.62
CA LEU A 20 -35.11 -19.63 10.25
C LEU A 20 -33.89 -20.17 11.05
N ARG A 21 -32.99 -19.29 11.52
CA ARG A 21 -31.93 -19.68 12.50
C ARG A 21 -32.02 -18.99 13.86
N THR A 22 -32.72 -17.87 13.98
CA THR A 22 -32.96 -17.19 15.27
C THR A 22 -33.77 -18.09 16.21
N LEU A 23 -34.88 -18.65 15.70
CA LEU A 23 -35.82 -19.51 16.41
C LEU A 23 -35.19 -20.77 17.06
N ALA A 24 -34.01 -21.19 16.61
CA ALA A 24 -33.30 -22.35 17.16
C ALA A 24 -32.44 -22.02 18.40
N ARG A 25 -32.00 -20.77 18.56
CA ARG A 25 -31.21 -20.33 19.73
C ARG A 25 -32.07 -19.84 20.90
N ASP A 26 -33.28 -19.36 20.61
CA ASP A 26 -34.20 -18.87 21.64
C ASP A 26 -34.90 -20.03 22.38
N LEU A 27 -34.94 -21.23 21.79
CA LEU A 27 -35.49 -22.44 22.43
C LEU A 27 -34.51 -23.17 23.38
N GLU A 28 -33.19 -23.10 23.14
CA GLU A 28 -32.18 -23.64 24.07
C GLU A 28 -31.98 -22.77 25.34
N ARG A 29 -32.66 -21.62 25.43
CA ARG A 29 -32.60 -20.68 26.55
C ARG A 29 -33.73 -20.81 27.59
N LEU A 30 -34.63 -21.78 27.43
CA LEU A 30 -35.86 -21.89 28.25
C LEU A 30 -36.01 -23.19 29.07
N GLU A 31 -35.07 -24.14 28.98
CA GLU A 31 -35.09 -25.37 29.78
C GLU A 31 -33.69 -25.65 30.38
N GLY A 32 -33.40 -25.09 31.55
CA GLY A 32 -32.08 -25.28 32.18
C GLY A 32 -31.78 -24.50 33.47
N ASP A 33 -32.80 -24.17 34.27
CA ASP A 33 -32.62 -23.42 35.53
C ASP A 33 -33.20 -24.20 36.72
N SER A 34 -32.36 -24.54 37.71
CA SER A 34 -32.78 -25.15 38.99
C SER A 34 -31.69 -25.06 40.09
N ASP A 35 -31.89 -24.09 40.97
CA ASP A 35 -31.63 -24.11 42.43
C ASP A 35 -30.20 -24.03 43.03
N ALA A 36 -30.15 -23.18 44.08
CA ALA A 36 -29.34 -23.25 45.32
C ALA A 36 -27.84 -22.81 45.32
N ASP A 37 -27.33 -22.10 46.33
CA ASP A 37 -27.98 -21.21 47.35
C ASP A 37 -26.93 -20.28 48.03
N ASP A 38 -27.44 -19.34 48.84
CA ASP A 38 -26.84 -18.37 49.79
C ASP A 38 -25.36 -18.47 50.25
N GLY A 39 -24.76 -17.30 50.53
CA GLY A 39 -23.54 -17.17 51.37
C GLY A 39 -22.88 -15.78 51.36
N ALA A 40 -22.95 -15.03 52.47
CA ALA A 40 -22.36 -13.69 52.60
C ALA A 40 -21.70 -13.42 53.97
N SER A 41 -20.56 -12.71 53.99
CA SER A 41 -20.02 -12.01 55.17
C SER A 41 -18.98 -10.93 54.80
N SER A 42 -18.82 -9.93 55.67
CA SER A 42 -18.00 -8.73 55.54
C SER A 42 -16.52 -8.90 55.91
N ASP A 43 -15.64 -7.99 55.45
CA ASP A 43 -15.09 -6.87 56.27
C ASP A 43 -14.18 -5.94 55.43
N GLU A 44 -13.82 -4.77 55.99
CA GLU A 44 -13.01 -3.72 55.33
C GLU A 44 -11.47 -3.83 55.67
N PRO A 45 -10.57 -2.83 55.48
CA PRO A 45 -9.47 -3.04 54.53
C PRO A 45 -8.05 -2.90 55.13
N GLU A 46 -7.14 -3.82 54.79
CA GLU A 46 -5.69 -3.60 54.98
C GLU A 46 -5.03 -3.01 53.74
N ALA A 47 -4.05 -2.14 53.94
CA ALA A 47 -3.32 -1.46 52.87
C ALA A 47 -2.12 -2.31 52.43
N ASP A 48 -2.16 -2.77 51.17
CA ASP A 48 -1.05 -3.53 50.58
C ASP A 48 0.27 -2.71 50.55
N PRO A 49 1.43 -3.34 50.82
CA PRO A 49 2.73 -2.69 50.64
C PRO A 49 2.99 -2.39 49.15
N PRO A 50 3.93 -1.48 48.82
CA PRO A 50 4.22 -1.13 47.43
C PRO A 50 4.58 -2.37 46.61
N THR A 51 3.74 -2.68 45.62
CA THR A 51 3.91 -3.83 44.74
C THR A 51 5.26 -3.74 44.04
N PRO A 52 6.09 -4.80 44.07
CA PRO A 52 7.31 -4.83 43.26
C PRO A 52 6.91 -4.75 41.78
N VAL A 53 7.64 -3.94 41.01
CA VAL A 53 7.44 -3.82 39.57
C VAL A 53 7.49 -5.23 38.96
N PRO A 54 6.45 -5.68 38.22
CA PRO A 54 6.46 -7.02 37.65
C PRO A 54 7.55 -7.10 36.58
N ASP A 55 8.40 -8.13 36.69
CA ASP A 55 9.54 -8.39 35.81
C ASP A 55 9.06 -8.97 34.44
N SER A 56 8.19 -8.22 33.76
CA SER A 56 7.34 -8.72 32.67
C SER A 56 8.07 -8.99 31.35
N ALA A 57 9.38 -8.72 31.29
CA ALA A 57 10.22 -9.01 30.14
C ALA A 57 10.48 -10.53 29.95
N ALA A 58 10.45 -11.32 31.02
CA ALA A 58 10.97 -12.70 31.03
C ALA A 58 9.98 -13.80 30.59
N ALA A 59 8.68 -13.50 30.48
CA ALA A 59 7.63 -14.54 30.41
C ALA A 59 6.90 -14.70 29.06
N VAL A 60 7.15 -13.84 28.07
CA VAL A 60 6.47 -13.89 26.76
C VAL A 60 7.40 -14.44 25.68
N GLY A 61 6.95 -15.46 24.96
CA GLY A 61 7.82 -16.29 24.11
C GLY A 61 8.29 -15.70 22.78
N GLU A 62 9.08 -16.51 22.07
CA GLU A 62 9.57 -16.26 20.70
C GLU A 62 9.17 -17.37 19.72
N LYS A 63 9.21 -17.06 18.41
CA LYS A 63 9.03 -18.02 17.33
C LYS A 63 10.41 -18.50 16.87
N LYS A 64 10.75 -19.77 17.11
CA LYS A 64 12.02 -20.36 16.64
C LYS A 64 11.76 -21.52 15.69
N ARG A 65 12.54 -21.55 14.60
CA ARG A 65 12.52 -22.62 13.59
C ARG A 65 13.56 -23.66 13.98
N VAL A 66 13.11 -24.82 14.43
CA VAL A 66 13.95 -25.86 15.06
C VAL A 66 13.96 -27.15 14.25
N ALA A 67 14.99 -27.98 14.43
CA ALA A 67 14.94 -29.38 14.03
C ALA A 67 14.48 -30.25 15.21
N VAL A 68 13.42 -31.04 14.98
CA VAL A 68 12.80 -31.90 15.99
C VAL A 68 13.18 -33.35 15.71
N LEU A 69 13.74 -34.02 16.72
CA LEU A 69 13.99 -35.45 16.75
C LEU A 69 13.01 -36.11 17.72
N VAL A 70 12.26 -37.09 17.24
CA VAL A 70 11.47 -38.01 18.09
C VAL A 70 11.99 -39.42 17.90
N GLY A 71 12.09 -40.19 18.99
CA GLY A 71 12.51 -41.58 18.94
C GLY A 71 11.65 -42.47 19.83
N GLU A 72 11.22 -43.59 19.29
CA GLU A 72 10.39 -44.61 19.96
C GLU A 72 11.25 -45.86 20.20
N VAL A 73 11.35 -46.30 21.45
CA VAL A 73 12.22 -47.41 21.86
C VAL A 73 11.51 -48.74 21.61
N VAL A 74 12.02 -49.55 20.69
CA VAL A 74 11.38 -50.79 20.26
C VAL A 74 11.95 -52.00 21.00
N GLY A 75 11.06 -52.84 21.54
CA GLY A 75 11.39 -54.04 22.32
C GLY A 75 11.42 -53.84 23.84
N LEU A 76 11.24 -52.60 24.34
CA LEU A 76 11.21 -52.35 25.79
C LEU A 76 9.97 -52.98 26.47
N THR A 77 8.83 -53.00 25.78
CA THR A 77 7.59 -53.63 26.28
C THR A 77 7.72 -55.16 26.45
N ASP A 78 8.41 -55.85 25.54
CA ASP A 78 8.66 -57.29 25.66
C ASP A 78 9.59 -57.60 26.83
N VAL A 79 10.57 -56.72 27.08
CA VAL A 79 11.46 -56.80 28.23
C VAL A 79 10.71 -56.50 29.54
N SER A 80 9.87 -55.47 29.59
CA SER A 80 9.14 -55.08 30.81
C SER A 80 8.20 -56.17 31.33
N ALA A 81 7.62 -57.00 30.44
CA ALA A 81 6.85 -58.19 30.80
C ALA A 81 7.65 -59.31 31.51
N THR A 82 8.98 -59.14 31.66
CA THR A 82 9.90 -60.12 32.27
C THR A 82 10.79 -59.54 33.39
N LEU A 83 10.56 -58.28 33.78
CA LEU A 83 11.35 -57.58 34.81
C LEU A 83 10.51 -57.20 36.02
N GLU A 84 11.12 -57.26 37.21
CA GLU A 84 10.61 -56.56 38.39
C GLU A 84 10.72 -55.04 38.20
N PRO A 85 9.84 -54.22 38.80
CA PRO A 85 9.80 -52.77 38.58
C PRO A 85 11.13 -52.04 38.85
N GLU A 86 11.89 -52.45 39.86
CA GLU A 86 13.21 -51.87 40.14
C GLU A 86 14.26 -52.17 39.06
N ASP A 87 14.17 -53.36 38.44
CA ASP A 87 15.07 -53.74 37.37
C ASP A 87 14.72 -53.01 36.07
N LEU A 88 13.42 -52.84 35.79
CA LEU A 88 12.91 -52.05 34.67
C LEU A 88 13.37 -50.58 34.78
N LEU A 89 13.18 -49.94 35.94
CA LEU A 89 13.65 -48.57 36.19
C LEU A 89 15.16 -48.44 35.94
N ARG A 90 15.96 -49.39 36.42
CA ARG A 90 17.42 -49.42 36.18
C ARG A 90 17.80 -49.71 34.71
N GLN A 91 16.91 -50.26 33.88
CA GLN A 91 17.10 -50.32 32.42
C GLN A 91 16.69 -49.01 31.73
N GLU A 92 15.59 -48.38 32.15
CA GLU A 92 15.12 -47.10 31.65
C GLU A 92 16.12 -45.97 31.92
N GLU A 93 16.73 -45.91 33.10
CA GLU A 93 17.83 -44.99 33.43
C GLU A 93 19.03 -45.17 32.47
N ALA A 94 19.39 -46.42 32.14
CA ALA A 94 20.49 -46.72 31.22
C ALA A 94 20.17 -46.33 29.77
N ILE A 95 18.90 -46.45 29.35
CA ILE A 95 18.40 -45.90 28.09
C ILE A 95 18.49 -44.36 28.11
N LEU A 96 17.93 -43.73 29.13
CA LEU A 96 17.82 -42.27 29.26
C LEU A 96 19.20 -41.60 29.24
N GLU A 97 20.16 -42.11 30.01
CA GLU A 97 21.53 -41.60 30.05
C GLU A 97 22.28 -41.88 28.72
N THR A 98 22.01 -43.00 28.04
CA THR A 98 22.56 -43.25 26.70
C THR A 98 22.04 -42.24 25.68
N VAL A 99 20.74 -41.90 25.75
CA VAL A 99 20.08 -40.91 24.90
C VAL A 99 20.59 -39.51 25.19
N ARG A 100 20.51 -39.06 26.45
CA ARG A 100 20.93 -37.73 26.92
C ARG A 100 22.35 -37.42 26.47
N ARG A 101 23.28 -38.37 26.67
CA ARG A 101 24.69 -38.25 26.27
C ARG A 101 24.91 -38.14 24.76
N GLN A 102 23.99 -38.61 23.90
CA GLN A 102 24.06 -38.32 22.46
C GLN A 102 23.43 -36.98 22.09
N VAL A 103 22.38 -36.55 22.78
CA VAL A 103 21.69 -35.28 22.55
C VAL A 103 22.58 -34.10 22.95
N GLU A 104 23.08 -34.09 24.20
CA GLU A 104 24.01 -33.08 24.73
C GLU A 104 25.29 -32.97 23.89
N ARG A 105 25.83 -34.11 23.43
CA ARG A 105 27.04 -34.17 22.59
C ARG A 105 26.91 -33.47 21.23
N HIS A 106 25.69 -33.25 20.75
CA HIS A 106 25.44 -32.51 19.51
C HIS A 106 24.86 -31.11 19.78
N GLU A 107 24.88 -30.65 21.03
CA GLU A 107 24.25 -29.42 21.54
C GLU A 107 22.75 -29.35 21.21
N GLY A 108 22.07 -30.50 21.30
CA GLY A 108 20.61 -30.57 21.32
C GLY A 108 20.08 -30.43 22.75
N TRP A 109 18.85 -29.92 22.87
CA TRP A 109 18.10 -29.84 24.11
C TRP A 109 17.13 -31.02 24.23
N MET A 110 17.07 -31.67 25.39
CA MET A 110 16.21 -32.84 25.62
C MET A 110 14.89 -32.40 26.27
N ASP A 111 13.80 -32.47 25.51
CA ASP A 111 12.45 -32.01 25.91
C ASP A 111 11.82 -32.92 26.95
N ARG A 112 11.74 -34.21 26.64
CA ARG A 112 10.99 -35.19 27.44
C ARG A 112 11.32 -36.63 27.08
N TYR A 113 11.13 -37.51 28.05
CA TYR A 113 11.02 -38.95 27.88
C TYR A 113 9.75 -39.43 28.59
N VAL A 114 8.75 -39.90 27.84
CA VAL A 114 7.46 -40.37 28.39
C VAL A 114 6.87 -41.43 27.47
N HIS A 115 6.41 -42.57 28.01
CA HIS A 115 5.86 -43.71 27.25
C HIS A 115 6.79 -44.13 26.10
N ASP A 116 7.97 -44.63 26.47
CA ASP A 116 9.01 -45.16 25.57
C ASP A 116 9.51 -44.17 24.48
N THR A 117 9.06 -42.91 24.54
CA THR A 117 9.25 -41.89 23.51
C THR A 117 10.16 -40.78 24.00
N VAL A 118 11.32 -40.66 23.36
CA VAL A 118 12.26 -39.53 23.45
C VAL A 118 11.78 -38.39 22.57
N THR A 119 11.90 -37.15 23.02
CA THR A 119 11.86 -35.95 22.15
C THR A 119 13.05 -35.05 22.45
N ALA A 120 13.73 -34.56 21.41
CA ALA A 120 14.85 -33.64 21.49
C ALA A 120 14.74 -32.56 20.39
N LEU A 121 15.20 -31.35 20.71
CA LEU A 121 15.09 -30.16 19.89
C LEU A 121 16.49 -29.59 19.62
N PHE A 122 16.73 -29.12 18.40
CA PHE A 122 17.97 -28.48 17.98
C PHE A 122 17.65 -27.07 17.49
N GLY A 123 18.39 -26.09 17.99
CA GLY A 123 18.17 -24.66 17.79
C GLY A 123 17.63 -23.92 19.01
N LEU A 124 17.78 -24.50 20.20
CA LEU A 124 17.41 -23.91 21.49
C LEU A 124 18.54 -24.08 22.52
N PRO A 125 18.76 -23.09 23.41
CA PRO A 125 18.16 -21.75 23.40
C PRO A 125 18.68 -20.87 22.22
N LEU A 126 19.89 -21.17 21.74
CA LEU A 126 20.54 -20.52 20.59
C LEU A 126 20.27 -21.31 19.29
N ALA A 127 19.90 -20.60 18.23
CA ALA A 127 19.72 -21.18 16.90
C ALA A 127 21.07 -21.35 16.18
N HIS A 128 21.35 -22.54 15.63
CA HIS A 128 22.60 -22.85 14.92
C HIS A 128 22.39 -23.16 13.45
N GLU A 129 23.35 -22.68 12.66
CA GLU A 129 23.48 -22.90 11.23
C GLU A 129 23.36 -24.38 10.81
N ASP A 130 23.75 -25.32 11.65
CA ASP A 130 23.71 -26.75 11.35
C ASP A 130 22.80 -27.56 12.28
N ASP A 131 21.79 -26.96 12.93
CA ASP A 131 20.81 -27.65 13.80
C ASP A 131 20.22 -28.91 13.17
N LEU A 132 19.89 -28.87 11.87
CA LEU A 132 19.43 -30.05 11.15
C LEU A 132 20.55 -31.10 10.99
N GLU A 133 21.81 -30.71 10.74
CA GLU A 133 22.92 -31.69 10.70
C GLU A 133 23.27 -32.24 12.08
N ARG A 134 23.14 -31.44 13.14
CA ARG A 134 23.28 -31.86 14.54
C ARG A 134 22.21 -32.87 14.90
N CYS A 135 20.95 -32.58 14.59
CA CYS A 135 19.81 -33.46 14.72
C CYS A 135 20.01 -34.80 13.97
N LEU A 136 20.34 -34.75 12.67
CA LEU A 136 20.57 -35.95 11.84
C LEU A 136 21.83 -36.73 12.28
N SER A 137 22.85 -36.06 12.82
CA SER A 137 24.05 -36.71 13.37
C SER A 137 23.78 -37.36 14.72
N CYS A 138 23.02 -36.71 15.59
CA CYS A 138 22.52 -37.26 16.85
C CYS A 138 21.67 -38.50 16.58
N ALA A 139 20.73 -38.43 15.63
CA ALA A 139 19.91 -39.56 15.20
C ALA A 139 20.75 -40.77 14.74
N LYS A 140 21.77 -40.56 13.88
CA LYS A 140 22.71 -41.63 13.48
C LYS A 140 23.67 -42.06 14.60
N GLY A 141 23.91 -41.21 15.60
CA GLY A 141 24.67 -41.53 16.81
C GLY A 141 23.89 -42.44 17.78
N LEU A 142 22.59 -42.15 17.96
CA LEU A 142 21.65 -42.91 18.77
C LEU A 142 21.49 -44.34 18.24
N LEU A 143 21.21 -44.53 16.94
CA LEU A 143 21.14 -45.86 16.33
C LEU A 143 22.40 -46.70 16.64
N ARG A 144 23.60 -46.12 16.47
CA ARG A 144 24.89 -46.77 16.73
C ARG A 144 25.17 -47.04 18.21
N ALA A 145 24.48 -46.37 19.13
CA ALA A 145 24.51 -46.68 20.55
C ALA A 145 23.60 -47.87 20.86
N PHE A 146 22.38 -47.88 20.31
CA PHE A 146 21.39 -48.94 20.51
C PHE A 146 21.77 -50.26 19.82
N GLU A 147 22.43 -50.22 18.67
CA GLU A 147 23.14 -51.36 18.04
C GLU A 147 23.92 -52.22 19.07
N ARG A 148 24.47 -51.58 20.11
CA ARG A 148 25.34 -52.14 21.14
C ARG A 148 24.68 -52.28 22.52
N LEU A 149 23.53 -51.64 22.74
CA LEU A 149 22.81 -51.67 24.01
C LEU A 149 22.05 -53.00 24.15
N ARG A 150 22.18 -53.69 25.28
CA ARG A 150 21.48 -54.95 25.55
C ARG A 150 20.90 -54.93 26.95
N LEU A 151 19.57 -54.98 27.05
CA LEU A 151 18.86 -55.01 28.33
C LEU A 151 18.70 -56.46 28.77
N ARG A 152 19.41 -56.87 29.83
CA ARG A 152 19.58 -58.28 30.25
C ARG A 152 19.89 -59.29 29.13
N GLY A 153 20.51 -58.83 28.04
CA GLY A 153 20.87 -59.65 26.88
C GLY A 153 19.91 -59.54 25.68
N HIS A 154 18.71 -58.99 25.86
CA HIS A 154 17.79 -58.70 24.75
C HIS A 154 18.30 -57.51 23.91
N PRO A 155 18.19 -57.56 22.58
CA PRO A 155 18.39 -56.40 21.72
C PRO A 155 17.25 -55.40 21.91
N VAL A 156 17.57 -54.11 21.84
CA VAL A 156 16.61 -53.01 21.89
C VAL A 156 17.02 -51.99 20.83
N ASP A 157 16.03 -51.50 20.08
CA ASP A 157 16.25 -50.68 18.90
C ASP A 157 15.52 -49.32 19.00
N LEU A 158 15.78 -48.44 18.03
CA LEU A 158 15.09 -47.16 17.92
C LEU A 158 14.42 -47.01 16.54
N ALA A 159 13.16 -46.57 16.56
CA ALA A 159 12.47 -46.02 15.40
C ALA A 159 12.50 -44.48 15.51
N LEU A 160 13.14 -43.79 14.56
CA LEU A 160 13.42 -42.35 14.67
C LEU A 160 12.70 -41.53 13.59
N GLY A 161 12.14 -40.37 13.99
CA GLY A 161 11.45 -39.42 13.12
C GLY A 161 12.05 -38.01 13.23
N VAL A 162 12.33 -37.37 12.08
CA VAL A 162 12.90 -36.01 12.02
C VAL A 162 12.09 -35.09 11.11
N HIS A 163 11.81 -33.88 11.62
CA HIS A 163 11.15 -32.80 10.87
C HIS A 163 11.69 -31.43 11.32
N VAL A 164 11.57 -30.40 10.47
CA VAL A 164 11.98 -29.02 10.74
C VAL A 164 10.76 -28.12 10.59
N GLY A 165 10.51 -27.24 11.57
CA GLY A 165 9.38 -26.32 11.54
C GLY A 165 9.44 -25.28 12.65
N GLU A 166 8.45 -24.38 12.66
CA GLU A 166 8.31 -23.37 13.71
C GLU A 166 7.70 -23.98 14.98
N ILE A 167 8.25 -23.59 16.13
CA ILE A 167 7.64 -23.76 17.44
C ILE A 167 7.61 -22.42 18.19
N ALA A 168 6.70 -22.31 19.16
CA ALA A 168 6.76 -21.29 20.19
C ALA A 168 7.64 -21.77 21.36
N VAL A 169 8.39 -20.87 21.97
CA VAL A 169 9.28 -21.13 23.10
C VAL A 169 9.09 -20.04 24.13
N THR A 170 9.02 -20.41 25.42
CA THR A 170 8.74 -19.52 26.56
C THR A 170 9.78 -19.70 27.65
N GLY A 171 9.83 -18.79 28.62
CA GLY A 171 10.74 -18.87 29.78
C GLY A 171 12.13 -18.28 29.55
N ASP A 172 13.02 -18.57 30.51
CA ASP A 172 14.36 -18.00 30.67
C ASP A 172 15.32 -18.39 29.52
N PRO A 173 16.17 -17.47 28.99
CA PRO A 173 17.21 -17.81 28.01
C PRO A 173 18.16 -18.96 28.41
N GLU A 174 18.48 -19.14 29.70
CA GLU A 174 19.27 -20.27 30.20
C GLU A 174 18.42 -21.51 30.50
N ARG A 175 17.11 -21.34 30.73
CA ARG A 175 16.16 -22.42 31.08
C ARG A 175 14.78 -22.19 30.43
N PRO A 176 14.66 -22.39 29.11
CA PRO A 176 13.39 -22.17 28.44
C PRO A 176 12.38 -23.25 28.81
N ASP A 177 11.22 -22.85 29.34
CA ASP A 177 10.02 -23.68 29.42
C ASP A 177 9.45 -23.84 28.01
N VAL A 178 9.95 -24.84 27.27
CA VAL A 178 9.59 -25.05 25.87
C VAL A 178 8.18 -25.63 25.74
N VAL A 179 7.17 -24.75 25.69
CA VAL A 179 5.77 -25.11 25.38
C VAL A 179 5.63 -25.42 23.88
N ALA A 180 6.17 -26.57 23.46
CA ALA A 180 6.29 -27.04 22.09
C ALA A 180 4.93 -27.42 21.44
N ARG A 181 4.04 -26.43 21.28
CA ARG A 181 2.73 -26.56 20.65
C ARG A 181 2.82 -26.28 19.15
N GLY A 182 2.55 -27.29 18.34
CA GLY A 182 2.48 -27.16 16.89
C GLY A 182 2.24 -28.49 16.19
N ASP A 183 2.06 -28.47 14.86
CA ASP A 183 2.00 -29.68 14.05
C ASP A 183 3.39 -30.30 13.83
N THR A 184 4.46 -29.55 14.05
CA THR A 184 5.86 -30.00 13.86
C THR A 184 6.20 -31.21 14.74
N LEU A 185 5.92 -31.18 16.04
CA LEU A 185 6.12 -32.34 16.94
C LEU A 185 5.17 -33.49 16.60
N LYS A 186 3.91 -33.20 16.23
CA LYS A 186 2.93 -34.22 15.82
C LYS A 186 3.38 -34.94 14.55
N LEU A 187 4.04 -34.25 13.62
CA LEU A 187 4.60 -34.84 12.42
C LEU A 187 5.87 -35.63 12.73
N ALA A 188 6.81 -35.08 13.51
CA ALA A 188 8.02 -35.81 13.93
C ALA A 188 7.69 -37.14 14.62
N ARG A 189 6.73 -37.16 15.55
CA ARG A 189 6.27 -38.41 16.20
C ARG A 189 5.57 -39.37 15.24
N ARG A 190 4.80 -38.86 14.26
CA ARG A 190 4.18 -39.69 13.20
C ARG A 190 5.18 -40.22 12.18
N LEU A 191 6.37 -39.62 12.05
CA LEU A 191 7.48 -40.16 11.26
C LEU A 191 8.22 -41.24 12.05
N ALA A 192 8.40 -41.07 13.37
CA ALA A 192 9.00 -42.08 14.25
C ALA A 192 8.17 -43.36 14.29
N GLY A 193 6.88 -43.27 14.63
CA GLY A 193 5.93 -44.41 14.59
C GLY A 193 5.56 -44.91 13.19
N ALA A 194 6.25 -44.44 12.15
CA ALA A 194 6.20 -44.98 10.79
C ALA A 194 7.57 -45.52 10.32
N ALA A 195 8.64 -45.36 11.11
CA ALA A 195 9.95 -45.90 10.84
C ALA A 195 10.04 -47.37 11.27
N GLU A 196 10.77 -48.16 10.48
CA GLU A 196 11.19 -49.49 10.93
C GLU A 196 12.25 -49.37 12.04
N PRO A 197 12.39 -50.36 12.94
CA PRO A 197 13.51 -50.43 13.87
C PRO A 197 14.85 -50.26 13.15
N GLY A 198 15.78 -49.52 13.78
CA GLY A 198 17.09 -49.21 13.21
C GLY A 198 17.08 -48.10 12.14
N HIS A 199 15.94 -47.47 11.84
CA HIS A 199 15.81 -46.47 10.78
C HIS A 199 15.44 -45.06 11.28
N ILE A 200 15.73 -44.07 10.41
CA ILE A 200 15.39 -42.66 10.60
C ILE A 200 14.54 -42.22 9.40
N VAL A 201 13.31 -41.80 9.64
CA VAL A 201 12.37 -41.31 8.63
C VAL A 201 12.22 -39.79 8.74
N LEU A 202 12.21 -39.14 7.58
CA LEU A 202 12.25 -37.69 7.39
C LEU A 202 10.96 -37.19 6.73
N SER A 203 10.53 -35.97 7.04
CA SER A 203 9.54 -35.26 6.22
C SER A 203 10.11 -34.95 4.82
N ASP A 204 9.22 -34.70 3.85
CA ASP A 204 9.60 -34.26 2.50
C ASP A 204 10.46 -32.98 2.55
N ASP A 205 10.10 -32.03 3.42
CA ASP A 205 10.81 -30.76 3.63
C ASP A 205 12.25 -30.98 4.15
N VAL A 206 12.42 -31.90 5.11
CA VAL A 206 13.75 -32.26 5.62
C VAL A 206 14.56 -33.03 4.57
N ALA A 207 13.93 -33.83 3.72
CA ALA A 207 14.60 -34.50 2.62
C ALA A 207 15.12 -33.52 1.56
N ALA A 208 14.39 -32.41 1.30
CA ALA A 208 14.88 -31.31 0.48
C ALA A 208 16.05 -30.56 1.16
N LEU A 209 15.93 -30.26 2.47
CA LEU A 209 16.97 -29.57 3.26
C LEU A 209 18.22 -30.40 3.53
N CYS A 210 18.19 -31.73 3.36
CA CYS A 210 19.34 -32.62 3.48
C CYS A 210 20.47 -32.29 2.48
N GLY A 211 20.10 -31.78 1.30
CA GLY A 211 21.02 -31.37 0.23
C GLY A 211 22.09 -32.42 -0.12
N ASP A 212 23.21 -31.94 -0.66
CA ASP A 212 24.34 -32.80 -1.02
C ASP A 212 25.15 -33.30 0.19
N ARG A 213 24.70 -32.99 1.42
CA ARG A 213 25.35 -33.35 2.69
C ARG A 213 24.75 -34.59 3.35
N TRP A 214 23.60 -35.09 2.87
CA TRP A 214 23.01 -36.35 3.35
C TRP A 214 22.39 -37.18 2.23
N ARG A 215 22.64 -38.50 2.25
CA ARG A 215 22.00 -39.47 1.37
C ARG A 215 20.66 -39.89 1.95
N VAL A 216 19.61 -39.82 1.15
CA VAL A 216 18.25 -40.26 1.49
C VAL A 216 17.71 -41.22 0.42
N SER A 217 16.75 -42.06 0.78
CA SER A 217 15.93 -42.85 -0.16
C SER A 217 14.45 -42.57 0.07
N ALA A 218 13.57 -42.98 -0.86
CA ALA A 218 12.13 -42.98 -0.60
C ALA A 218 11.81 -43.79 0.67
N GLY A 219 10.89 -43.27 1.49
CA GLY A 219 10.47 -43.83 2.76
C GLY A 219 8.99 -44.26 2.80
N PRO A 220 8.49 -44.70 3.97
CA PRO A 220 7.13 -45.20 4.15
C PRO A 220 6.05 -44.13 3.93
N ARG A 221 4.95 -44.52 3.28
CA ARG A 221 3.88 -43.60 2.85
C ARG A 221 2.96 -43.19 4.01
N LEU A 222 3.03 -41.93 4.43
CA LEU A 222 2.29 -41.42 5.59
C LEU A 222 0.91 -40.85 5.18
N ARG A 223 -0.19 -41.52 5.55
CA ARG A 223 -1.55 -41.01 5.32
C ARG A 223 -1.87 -39.83 6.25
N ARG A 224 -2.44 -38.73 5.71
CA ARG A 224 -2.93 -37.60 6.53
C ARG A 224 -4.26 -37.97 7.19
N ARG A 225 -4.42 -37.67 8.49
CA ARG A 225 -5.68 -37.86 9.23
C ARG A 225 -6.66 -36.78 8.76
N GLY A 226 -7.80 -37.18 8.18
CA GLY A 226 -8.75 -36.29 7.49
C GLY A 226 -9.02 -36.66 6.02
N GLY A 227 -8.19 -37.49 5.39
CA GLY A 227 -8.41 -38.00 4.03
C GLY A 227 -7.70 -37.21 2.91
N GLY A 228 -7.86 -37.68 1.67
CA GLY A 228 -7.26 -37.08 0.48
C GLY A 228 -5.80 -37.44 0.26
N SER A 229 -4.87 -36.76 0.93
CA SER A 229 -3.44 -36.79 0.58
C SER A 229 -2.58 -37.79 1.37
N VAL A 230 -1.60 -38.35 0.67
CA VAL A 230 -0.52 -39.19 1.22
C VAL A 230 0.77 -38.37 1.17
N SER A 231 1.34 -38.05 2.33
CA SER A 231 2.64 -37.39 2.41
C SER A 231 3.75 -38.36 2.01
N ARG A 232 4.68 -37.87 1.20
CA ARG A 232 5.96 -38.57 0.96
C ARG A 232 6.82 -38.42 2.23
N THR A 233 7.66 -39.42 2.46
CA THR A 233 8.69 -39.42 3.51
C THR A 233 9.96 -39.99 2.90
N HIS A 234 11.08 -39.81 3.58
CA HIS A 234 12.38 -40.30 3.12
C HIS A 234 13.16 -40.98 4.24
N THR A 235 13.92 -42.03 3.94
CA THR A 235 14.75 -42.75 4.90
C THR A 235 16.19 -42.25 4.84
N LEU A 236 16.78 -41.87 5.97
CA LEU A 236 18.14 -41.33 6.04
C LEU A 236 19.20 -42.44 5.94
N LEU A 237 19.98 -42.46 4.87
CA LEU A 237 21.03 -43.46 4.65
C LEU A 237 22.36 -43.06 5.34
N GLY A 238 22.86 -41.83 5.14
CA GLY A 238 24.09 -41.34 5.80
C GLY A 238 24.70 -40.06 5.24
N ARG A 239 25.73 -39.52 5.91
CA ARG A 239 26.32 -38.16 5.66
C ARG A 239 27.33 -38.11 4.49
N ARG A 240 27.48 -36.93 3.89
CA ARG A 240 28.51 -36.43 2.93
C ARG A 240 29.15 -35.15 3.56
N ARG A 241 30.34 -34.65 3.14
CA ARG A 241 31.21 -33.78 3.99
C ARG A 241 31.31 -32.26 3.62
N ARG A 242 30.92 -31.33 4.56
CA ARG A 242 31.41 -29.96 5.02
C ARG A 242 32.07 -28.97 3.98
N ALA A 243 32.31 -27.64 4.12
CA ALA A 243 32.08 -26.42 4.96
C ALA A 243 32.65 -25.17 4.15
N ARG A 244 32.86 -23.84 4.50
CA ARG A 244 32.72 -22.85 5.64
C ARG A 244 32.65 -21.31 5.17
N ALA A 245 33.59 -20.36 5.46
CA ALA A 245 33.48 -18.85 5.36
C ALA A 245 34.84 -17.96 5.38
N GLY A 246 34.87 -16.62 5.72
CA GLY A 246 35.88 -15.50 5.36
C GLY A 246 36.22 -14.23 6.33
N PRO A 247 36.15 -12.79 6.31
CA PRO A 247 35.60 -11.49 5.60
C PRO A 247 36.51 -10.27 5.11
N GLY A 248 35.93 -9.29 4.31
CA GLY A 248 36.14 -7.76 4.31
C GLY A 248 36.53 -6.82 3.06
N GLU A 249 35.70 -6.46 2.02
CA GLU A 249 36.22 -6.15 0.62
C GLU A 249 35.72 -4.94 -0.27
N ARG A 250 35.46 -5.18 -1.59
CA ARG A 250 35.47 -4.35 -2.84
C ARG A 250 34.40 -4.88 -3.86
N TRP A 251 34.53 -4.57 -5.16
CA TRP A 251 33.77 -5.18 -6.27
C TRP A 251 34.66 -6.08 -7.14
N ILE A 252 34.06 -7.15 -7.67
CA ILE A 252 34.70 -8.05 -8.64
C ILE A 252 33.93 -8.17 -9.95
N ARG A 253 34.68 -7.91 -11.03
CA ARG A 253 34.32 -8.12 -12.44
C ARG A 253 34.08 -9.61 -12.71
N ARG A 254 32.96 -9.95 -13.35
CA ARG A 254 32.51 -11.34 -13.58
C ARG A 254 32.72 -11.81 -15.02
N GLY A 255 32.74 -10.87 -15.94
CA GLY A 255 32.98 -11.03 -17.36
C GLY A 255 33.15 -9.63 -17.96
N ASP A 256 32.29 -9.25 -18.89
CA ASP A 256 32.42 -7.99 -19.63
C ASP A 256 31.46 -6.91 -19.12
N GLU A 257 30.95 -7.01 -17.88
CA GLU A 257 29.89 -6.12 -17.37
C GLU A 257 30.33 -4.65 -17.40
N LEU A 258 31.54 -4.38 -16.89
CA LEU A 258 32.13 -3.04 -16.86
C LEU A 258 32.50 -2.53 -18.27
N GLU A 259 32.75 -3.42 -19.22
CA GLU A 259 33.04 -3.04 -20.62
C GLU A 259 31.75 -2.77 -21.41
N ARG A 260 30.65 -3.47 -21.12
CA ARG A 260 29.31 -3.13 -21.64
C ARG A 260 28.81 -1.81 -21.06
N LEU A 261 29.06 -1.56 -19.78
CA LEU A 261 28.75 -0.30 -19.12
C LEU A 261 29.62 0.86 -19.66
N ALA A 262 30.92 0.64 -19.88
CA ALA A 262 31.78 1.60 -20.54
C ALA A 262 31.31 1.89 -21.97
N ALA A 263 31.04 0.87 -22.79
CA ALA A 263 30.55 1.05 -24.15
C ALA A 263 29.19 1.76 -24.22
N ALA A 264 28.32 1.58 -23.21
CA ALA A 264 27.07 2.33 -23.09
C ALA A 264 27.30 3.80 -22.69
N LEU A 265 28.27 4.09 -21.80
CA LEU A 265 28.70 5.45 -21.47
C LEU A 265 29.40 6.16 -22.65
N ASP A 266 30.23 5.45 -23.42
CA ASP A 266 30.88 5.95 -24.62
C ASP A 266 29.85 6.27 -25.71
N ALA A 267 28.88 5.38 -25.94
CA ALA A 267 27.74 5.63 -26.83
C ALA A 267 26.91 6.85 -26.39
N LEU A 268 26.65 6.98 -25.09
CA LEU A 268 25.96 8.12 -24.52
C LEU A 268 26.74 9.42 -24.71
N ALA A 269 28.07 9.40 -24.54
CA ALA A 269 28.96 10.55 -24.78
C ALA A 269 29.01 10.95 -26.27
N GLU A 270 28.93 9.98 -27.19
CA GLU A 270 28.70 10.23 -28.62
C GLU A 270 27.29 10.81 -28.93
N GLY A 271 26.39 10.81 -27.95
CA GLY A 271 25.04 11.35 -28.04
C GLY A 271 23.94 10.33 -28.31
N ARG A 272 24.21 9.03 -28.14
CA ARG A 272 23.25 7.93 -28.34
C ARG A 272 22.74 7.45 -26.98
N GLY A 273 21.53 7.86 -26.60
CA GLY A 273 20.82 7.35 -25.43
C GLY A 273 20.36 5.89 -25.58
N GLY A 274 19.61 5.40 -24.58
CA GLY A 274 19.03 4.05 -24.60
C GLY A 274 18.70 3.50 -23.21
N VAL A 275 18.41 2.21 -23.15
CA VAL A 275 18.03 1.48 -21.93
C VAL A 275 18.96 0.29 -21.72
N LEU A 276 19.62 0.23 -20.56
CA LEU A 276 20.50 -0.87 -20.16
C LEU A 276 19.95 -1.56 -18.91
N ALA A 277 19.64 -2.86 -19.04
CA ALA A 277 19.09 -3.65 -17.94
C ALA A 277 20.18 -4.38 -17.15
N ILE A 278 20.24 -4.19 -15.82
CA ILE A 278 21.01 -5.04 -14.90
C ILE A 278 20.08 -6.09 -14.30
N LEU A 279 20.20 -7.34 -14.73
CA LEU A 279 19.41 -8.46 -14.22
C LEU A 279 20.26 -9.37 -13.33
N GLY A 280 19.67 -9.92 -12.27
CA GLY A 280 20.33 -10.84 -11.35
C GLY A 280 19.63 -10.95 -9.99
N GLU A 281 19.83 -12.06 -9.30
CA GLU A 281 19.11 -12.40 -8.07
C GLU A 281 19.39 -11.46 -6.88
N ALA A 282 18.72 -11.73 -5.76
CA ALA A 282 19.02 -11.08 -4.49
C ALA A 282 20.47 -11.40 -4.05
N GLY A 283 21.21 -10.38 -3.63
CA GLY A 283 22.63 -10.55 -3.27
C GLY A 283 23.61 -10.62 -4.44
N ALA A 284 23.15 -10.67 -5.70
CA ALA A 284 23.99 -10.63 -6.91
C ALA A 284 24.81 -9.33 -7.09
N GLY A 285 24.75 -8.38 -6.16
CA GLY A 285 25.57 -7.18 -6.14
C GLY A 285 25.14 -6.09 -7.13
N LYS A 286 23.89 -6.09 -7.62
CA LYS A 286 23.35 -5.04 -8.52
C LYS A 286 23.70 -3.63 -8.05
N SER A 287 23.36 -3.30 -6.81
CA SER A 287 23.67 -2.00 -6.17
C SER A 287 25.15 -1.66 -6.09
N ARG A 288 26.03 -2.67 -5.94
CA ARG A 288 27.48 -2.43 -5.94
C ARG A 288 27.97 -2.09 -7.35
N LEU A 289 27.43 -2.72 -8.41
CA LEU A 289 27.76 -2.35 -9.78
C LEU A 289 27.28 -0.93 -10.12
N VAL A 290 26.12 -0.51 -9.61
CA VAL A 290 25.64 0.88 -9.73
C VAL A 290 26.60 1.84 -9.01
N ALA A 291 27.14 1.48 -7.84
CA ALA A 291 28.16 2.28 -7.14
C ALA A 291 29.50 2.36 -7.89
N GLU A 292 30.02 1.26 -8.46
CA GLU A 292 31.22 1.30 -9.31
C GLU A 292 30.99 2.17 -10.56
N LEU A 293 29.78 2.13 -11.13
CA LEU A 293 29.41 2.95 -12.27
C LEU A 293 29.42 4.44 -11.93
N THR A 294 29.13 4.84 -10.69
CA THR A 294 29.25 6.23 -10.23
C THR A 294 30.69 6.74 -10.29
N GLU A 295 31.70 5.88 -10.05
CA GLU A 295 33.10 6.26 -10.29
C GLU A 295 33.44 6.36 -11.79
N LEU A 296 32.86 5.49 -12.63
CA LEU A 296 33.12 5.49 -14.07
C LEU A 296 32.45 6.68 -14.77
N SER A 297 31.20 7.01 -14.46
CA SER A 297 30.49 8.16 -15.01
C SER A 297 31.16 9.48 -14.62
N ALA A 298 31.63 9.60 -13.36
CA ALA A 298 32.42 10.75 -12.91
C ALA A 298 33.74 10.92 -13.70
N ARG A 299 34.44 9.81 -14.03
CA ARG A 299 35.64 9.85 -14.89
C ARG A 299 35.30 10.23 -16.34
N ALA A 300 34.17 9.77 -16.86
CA ALA A 300 33.63 10.12 -18.18
C ALA A 300 33.01 11.54 -18.24
N ARG A 301 32.86 12.22 -17.10
CA ARG A 301 32.14 13.50 -16.93
C ARG A 301 30.65 13.45 -17.32
N VAL A 302 30.04 12.27 -17.18
CA VAL A 302 28.59 12.06 -17.33
C VAL A 302 27.93 12.22 -15.95
N PRO A 303 27.06 13.23 -15.71
CA PRO A 303 26.25 13.29 -14.51
C PRO A 303 25.39 12.03 -14.36
N MET A 304 25.36 11.49 -13.14
CA MET A 304 24.62 10.29 -12.79
C MET A 304 23.67 10.58 -11.61
N TYR A 305 22.39 10.35 -11.83
CA TYR A 305 21.35 10.47 -10.79
C TYR A 305 20.77 9.10 -10.49
N SER A 306 20.49 8.80 -9.22
CA SER A 306 20.13 7.44 -8.79
C SER A 306 19.05 7.39 -7.72
N ALA A 307 18.10 6.47 -7.91
CA ALA A 307 17.05 6.16 -6.95
C ALA A 307 16.74 4.65 -6.93
N ARG A 308 15.99 4.20 -5.93
CA ARG A 308 15.72 2.77 -5.69
C ARG A 308 14.26 2.56 -5.30
N ALA A 309 13.61 1.60 -5.95
CA ALA A 309 12.28 1.15 -5.56
C ALA A 309 12.34 0.41 -4.21
N ILE A 310 11.26 0.51 -3.43
CA ILE A 310 11.16 -0.12 -2.10
C ILE A 310 9.81 -0.87 -2.05
N PRO A 311 9.79 -2.20 -1.85
CA PRO A 311 8.56 -3.02 -1.98
C PRO A 311 7.46 -2.73 -0.95
N TYR A 312 7.73 -1.86 0.03
CA TYR A 312 6.77 -1.40 1.02
C TYR A 312 6.58 0.14 0.97
N GLY A 313 7.01 0.81 -0.11
CA GLY A 313 6.85 2.24 -0.33
C GLY A 313 5.43 2.68 -0.72
N GLY A 314 4.45 1.77 -0.72
CA GLY A 314 3.11 1.96 -1.30
C GLY A 314 2.24 3.09 -0.73
N ASP A 315 2.63 3.68 0.40
CA ASP A 315 1.98 4.87 0.98
C ASP A 315 2.52 6.21 0.42
N ARG A 316 3.51 6.17 -0.49
CA ARG A 316 4.05 7.34 -1.20
C ARG A 316 4.00 7.13 -2.72
N PRO A 317 3.07 7.78 -3.44
CA PRO A 317 3.07 7.76 -4.91
C PRO A 317 4.39 8.29 -5.47
N LEU A 318 4.89 7.63 -6.52
CA LEU A 318 6.06 8.05 -7.32
C LEU A 318 7.35 8.24 -6.49
N ALA A 319 7.52 7.48 -5.40
CA ALA A 319 8.63 7.61 -4.47
C ALA A 319 10.01 7.54 -5.14
N ALA A 320 10.24 6.59 -6.06
CA ALA A 320 11.52 6.44 -6.75
C ALA A 320 11.76 7.56 -7.79
N PHE A 321 10.70 8.08 -8.43
CA PHE A 321 10.83 9.25 -9.31
C PHE A 321 11.14 10.53 -8.51
N ARG A 322 10.44 10.74 -7.38
CA ARG A 322 10.73 11.84 -6.45
C ARG A 322 12.16 11.76 -5.91
N ASP A 323 12.64 10.58 -5.56
CA ASP A 323 14.03 10.40 -5.09
C ASP A 323 15.06 10.61 -6.23
N LEU A 324 14.68 10.37 -7.49
CA LEU A 324 15.48 10.73 -8.67
C LEU A 324 15.53 12.26 -8.87
N VAL A 325 14.41 12.96 -8.70
CA VAL A 325 14.37 14.44 -8.67
C VAL A 325 15.27 14.97 -7.55
N ALA A 326 15.18 14.40 -6.34
CA ALA A 326 16.02 14.78 -5.21
C ALA A 326 17.51 14.62 -5.52
N SER A 327 17.88 13.52 -6.18
CA SER A 327 19.24 13.28 -6.66
C SER A 327 19.69 14.29 -7.74
N ALA A 328 18.79 14.85 -8.54
CA ALA A 328 19.10 15.77 -9.63
C ALA A 328 19.33 17.21 -9.16
N VAL A 329 18.44 17.76 -8.32
CA VAL A 329 18.63 19.11 -7.74
C VAL A 329 19.54 19.13 -6.51
N GLY A 330 19.98 17.96 -6.05
CA GLY A 330 20.77 17.79 -4.84
C GLY A 330 20.01 18.21 -3.59
N ILE A 331 18.77 17.74 -3.41
CA ILE A 331 18.07 17.83 -2.12
C ILE A 331 18.80 16.96 -1.12
N GLU A 332 19.15 17.53 0.03
CA GLU A 332 19.82 16.80 1.11
C GLU A 332 18.80 16.36 2.16
N ASP A 333 19.00 15.15 2.68
CA ASP A 333 17.94 14.40 3.36
C ASP A 333 17.80 14.89 4.82
N GLY A 334 16.93 15.88 5.02
CA GLY A 334 16.86 16.73 6.22
C GLY A 334 16.82 18.23 5.92
N ASP A 335 16.79 18.63 4.64
CA ASP A 335 16.41 19.99 4.25
C ASP A 335 14.96 20.28 4.68
N GLY A 336 14.77 21.38 5.43
CA GLY A 336 13.45 21.91 5.77
C GLY A 336 12.78 22.62 4.60
N ALA A 337 11.50 23.01 4.76
CA ALA A 337 10.67 23.54 3.67
C ALA A 337 11.34 24.64 2.83
N ASP A 338 12.04 25.60 3.44
CA ASP A 338 12.71 26.69 2.72
C ASP A 338 13.93 26.22 1.92
N ARG A 339 14.67 25.23 2.41
CA ARG A 339 15.78 24.62 1.67
C ARG A 339 15.29 23.69 0.57
N LEU A 340 14.22 22.94 0.80
CA LEU A 340 13.56 22.17 -0.26
C LEU A 340 13.10 23.12 -1.37
N ARG A 341 12.51 24.27 -1.02
CA ARG A 341 12.11 25.32 -1.98
C ARG A 341 13.32 25.90 -2.73
N GLU A 342 14.43 26.20 -2.04
CA GLU A 342 15.69 26.65 -2.66
C GLU A 342 16.26 25.61 -3.64
N ARG A 343 16.39 24.34 -3.23
CA ARG A 343 16.91 23.26 -4.09
C ARG A 343 15.98 23.00 -5.27
N LEU A 344 14.67 22.90 -5.05
CA LEU A 344 13.68 22.68 -6.12
C LEU A 344 13.59 23.87 -7.09
N SER A 345 13.85 25.11 -6.67
CA SER A 345 13.88 26.24 -7.60
C SER A 345 14.97 26.10 -8.68
N ARG A 346 16.03 25.31 -8.45
CA ARG A 346 17.06 25.00 -9.44
C ARG A 346 16.52 24.22 -10.65
N LEU A 347 15.31 23.67 -10.57
CA LEU A 347 14.59 23.13 -11.73
C LEU A 347 14.37 24.19 -12.84
N SER A 348 14.40 25.49 -12.53
CA SER A 348 14.35 26.55 -13.56
C SER A 348 15.60 26.60 -14.44
N GLU A 349 16.74 26.11 -13.95
CA GLU A 349 18.00 26.02 -14.72
C GLU A 349 17.82 25.08 -15.92
N LEU A 350 16.96 24.06 -15.77
CA LEU A 350 16.58 23.06 -16.79
C LEU A 350 15.56 23.57 -17.83
N ARG A 351 15.26 24.88 -17.87
CA ARG A 351 14.30 25.53 -18.80
C ARG A 351 12.87 25.01 -18.71
N LEU A 352 12.47 24.47 -17.57
CA LEU A 352 11.11 23.99 -17.32
C LEU A 352 10.10 25.15 -17.26
N GLU A 353 8.85 24.86 -17.64
CA GLU A 353 7.74 25.81 -17.40
C GLU A 353 7.46 25.86 -15.90
N ASP A 354 7.04 27.02 -15.35
CA ASP A 354 6.76 27.17 -13.92
C ASP A 354 5.72 26.14 -13.41
N SER A 355 4.80 25.72 -14.28
CA SER A 355 3.86 24.62 -14.07
C SER A 355 4.54 23.26 -13.89
N ASP A 356 5.55 22.91 -14.70
CA ASP A 356 6.33 21.66 -14.52
C ASP A 356 7.10 21.68 -13.20
N ILE A 357 7.69 22.83 -12.84
CA ILE A 357 8.41 23.04 -11.58
C ILE A 357 7.44 22.86 -10.39
N ALA A 358 6.24 23.43 -10.49
CA ALA A 358 5.19 23.28 -9.47
C ALA A 358 4.66 21.83 -9.37
N ILE A 359 4.42 21.15 -10.50
CA ILE A 359 4.04 19.73 -10.54
C ILE A 359 5.09 18.85 -9.85
N ILE A 360 6.38 19.10 -10.10
CA ILE A 360 7.48 18.34 -9.52
C ILE A 360 7.68 18.69 -8.04
N GLY A 361 7.58 19.96 -7.65
CA GLY A 361 7.66 20.40 -6.24
C GLY A 361 6.54 19.84 -5.36
N ALA A 362 5.36 19.64 -5.93
CA ALA A 362 4.23 19.03 -5.24
C ALA A 362 4.50 17.56 -4.83
N LEU A 363 5.44 16.85 -5.47
CA LEU A 363 5.91 15.52 -5.03
C LEU A 363 6.66 15.54 -3.69
N PHE A 364 7.13 16.72 -3.27
CA PHE A 364 7.78 16.98 -1.99
C PHE A 364 6.86 17.66 -0.98
N ALA A 365 5.59 17.90 -1.33
CA ALA A 365 4.67 18.78 -0.62
C ALA A 365 5.24 20.21 -0.42
N VAL A 366 5.95 20.75 -1.42
CA VAL A 366 6.49 22.11 -1.41
C VAL A 366 5.89 22.91 -2.55
N GLU A 367 5.15 23.96 -2.19
CA GLU A 367 4.66 24.95 -3.14
C GLU A 367 5.81 25.81 -3.68
N LEU A 368 5.96 25.74 -5.01
CA LEU A 368 6.74 26.62 -5.87
C LEU A 368 5.73 27.31 -6.78
N GLY A 369 5.88 28.62 -7.01
CA GLY A 369 4.90 29.39 -7.77
C GLY A 369 4.72 28.86 -9.19
N GLY A 370 3.51 28.42 -9.52
CA GLY A 370 3.17 27.83 -10.81
C GLY A 370 1.90 26.98 -10.70
N GLU A 371 1.32 26.59 -11.84
CA GLU A 371 0.11 25.77 -11.87
C GLU A 371 0.42 24.29 -11.55
N THR A 372 0.27 23.88 -10.28
CA THR A 372 0.44 22.48 -9.87
C THR A 372 -0.55 21.54 -10.57
N SER A 373 -0.24 20.24 -10.66
CA SER A 373 -1.20 19.21 -11.08
C SER A 373 -0.81 17.83 -10.55
N HIS A 374 -1.82 17.10 -10.05
CA HIS A 374 -1.69 15.70 -9.62
C HIS A 374 -2.28 14.69 -10.63
N ALA A 375 -2.70 15.15 -11.81
CA ALA A 375 -3.11 14.25 -12.88
C ALA A 375 -1.88 13.43 -13.35
N PRO A 376 -2.01 12.09 -13.52
CA PRO A 376 -0.88 11.26 -13.96
C PRO A 376 -0.22 11.81 -15.23
N ASP A 377 -1.00 12.18 -16.25
CA ASP A 377 -0.51 12.74 -17.52
C ASP A 377 0.31 14.03 -17.37
N ALA A 378 0.00 14.85 -16.36
CA ALA A 378 0.77 16.05 -16.06
C ALA A 378 2.10 15.71 -15.37
N GLN A 379 2.11 14.74 -14.45
CA GLN A 379 3.32 14.24 -13.79
C GLN A 379 4.24 13.49 -14.77
N LEU A 380 3.65 12.68 -15.65
CA LEU A 380 4.29 12.04 -16.81
C LEU A 380 4.98 13.08 -17.70
N THR A 381 4.25 14.13 -18.08
CA THR A 381 4.75 15.20 -18.98
C THR A 381 5.85 16.04 -18.32
N ALA A 382 5.63 16.52 -17.09
CA ALA A 382 6.59 17.35 -16.37
C ALA A 382 7.90 16.57 -16.09
N GLY A 383 7.80 15.31 -15.69
CA GLY A 383 8.97 14.44 -15.51
C GLY A 383 9.71 14.18 -16.82
N ALA A 384 8.99 13.95 -17.93
CA ALA A 384 9.62 13.77 -19.23
C ALA A 384 10.35 15.04 -19.69
N ARG A 385 9.74 16.22 -19.48
CA ARG A 385 10.37 17.52 -19.73
C ARG A 385 11.61 17.73 -18.85
N MET A 386 11.56 17.37 -17.57
CA MET A 386 12.71 17.48 -16.64
C MET A 386 13.89 16.62 -17.10
N VAL A 387 13.65 15.37 -17.49
CA VAL A 387 14.70 14.50 -18.03
C VAL A 387 15.25 15.02 -19.36
N ARG A 388 14.40 15.61 -20.22
CA ARG A 388 14.86 16.29 -21.44
C ARG A 388 15.72 17.51 -21.14
N GLY A 389 15.35 18.34 -20.17
CA GLY A 389 16.12 19.52 -19.75
C GLY A 389 17.51 19.15 -19.24
N LEU A 390 17.61 18.13 -18.38
CA LEU A 390 18.90 17.54 -17.98
C LEU A 390 19.74 17.10 -19.21
N ALA A 391 19.09 16.54 -20.23
CA ALA A 391 19.74 16.08 -21.47
C ALA A 391 20.03 17.18 -22.50
N GLU A 392 19.57 18.42 -22.31
CA GLU A 392 19.96 19.57 -23.14
C GLU A 392 21.36 20.08 -22.75
N GLU A 393 21.75 19.95 -21.48
CA GLU A 393 23.08 20.36 -21.00
C GLU A 393 24.19 19.38 -21.42
N GLY A 394 23.86 18.09 -21.56
CA GLY A 394 24.83 17.06 -21.92
C GLY A 394 24.30 15.62 -21.86
N PRO A 395 25.19 14.62 -21.99
CA PRO A 395 24.86 13.22 -21.74
C PRO A 395 24.52 12.98 -20.26
N VAL A 396 23.43 12.27 -19.97
CA VAL A 396 22.95 12.00 -18.59
C VAL A 396 22.69 10.51 -18.38
N LEU A 397 23.09 10.00 -17.20
CA LEU A 397 22.81 8.64 -16.73
C LEU A 397 21.75 8.68 -15.62
N LEU A 398 20.64 7.97 -15.80
CA LEU A 398 19.57 7.82 -14.81
C LEU A 398 19.48 6.37 -14.35
N ALA A 399 19.80 6.11 -13.07
CA ALA A 399 19.80 4.77 -12.50
C ALA A 399 18.60 4.53 -11.58
N LEU A 400 17.86 3.45 -11.84
CA LEU A 400 16.72 3.01 -11.04
C LEU A 400 16.91 1.55 -10.61
N GLU A 401 17.14 1.38 -9.31
CA GLU A 401 17.36 0.09 -8.69
C GLU A 401 16.06 -0.63 -8.29
N ASP A 402 16.13 -1.97 -8.32
CA ASP A 402 15.08 -2.93 -7.96
C ASP A 402 13.66 -2.64 -8.52
N VAL A 403 13.54 -2.24 -9.81
CA VAL A 403 12.28 -1.78 -10.45
C VAL A 403 11.12 -2.80 -10.43
N HIS A 404 11.39 -4.07 -10.11
CA HIS A 404 10.37 -5.10 -9.88
C HIS A 404 9.53 -4.84 -8.61
N ASP A 405 10.03 -4.02 -7.67
CA ASP A 405 9.36 -3.64 -6.42
C ASP A 405 8.52 -2.34 -6.55
N MET A 406 8.42 -1.75 -7.76
CA MET A 406 7.62 -0.54 -8.03
C MET A 406 6.11 -0.80 -8.16
N GLY A 407 5.30 0.17 -7.70
CA GLY A 407 3.84 0.13 -7.86
C GLY A 407 3.38 0.40 -9.31
N PRO A 408 2.17 -0.05 -9.73
CA PRO A 408 1.76 0.03 -11.14
C PRO A 408 1.80 1.44 -11.76
N GLN A 409 1.37 2.47 -11.02
CA GLN A 409 1.43 3.87 -11.48
C GLN A 409 2.87 4.37 -11.67
N GLU A 410 3.81 3.89 -10.85
CA GLU A 410 5.23 4.25 -10.90
C GLU A 410 5.96 3.53 -12.03
N ARG A 411 5.57 2.28 -12.35
CA ARG A 411 6.05 1.56 -13.54
C ARG A 411 5.53 2.19 -14.84
N ALA A 412 4.26 2.60 -14.86
CA ALA A 412 3.70 3.37 -15.99
C ALA A 412 4.42 4.71 -16.19
N LEU A 413 4.75 5.42 -15.09
CA LEU A 413 5.60 6.61 -15.14
C LEU A 413 6.97 6.31 -15.74
N LEU A 414 7.67 5.30 -15.21
CA LEU A 414 8.99 4.92 -15.71
C LEU A 414 8.96 4.54 -17.20
N GLY A 415 8.02 3.70 -17.63
CA GLY A 415 7.84 3.32 -19.03
C GLY A 415 7.66 4.52 -19.96
N HIS A 416 6.79 5.47 -19.56
CA HIS A 416 6.58 6.70 -20.32
C HIS A 416 7.80 7.63 -20.32
N LEU A 417 8.47 7.83 -19.18
CA LEU A 417 9.68 8.66 -19.11
C LEU A 417 10.76 8.14 -20.06
N VAL A 418 10.98 6.83 -20.08
CA VAL A 418 11.92 6.16 -20.98
C VAL A 418 11.49 6.34 -22.44
N GLN A 419 10.24 6.05 -22.78
CA GLN A 419 9.74 6.19 -24.15
C GLN A 419 9.76 7.65 -24.64
N ALA A 420 9.47 8.61 -23.76
CA ALA A 420 9.47 10.04 -24.06
C ALA A 420 10.89 10.64 -24.15
N THR A 421 11.94 9.87 -23.89
CA THR A 421 13.34 10.32 -23.90
C THR A 421 14.26 9.45 -24.76
N SER A 422 13.72 8.55 -25.59
CA SER A 422 14.47 7.68 -26.51
C SER A 422 15.42 8.44 -27.44
N ASP A 423 15.01 9.63 -27.87
CA ASP A 423 15.71 10.44 -28.87
C ASP A 423 16.68 11.45 -28.20
N ASN A 424 16.78 11.43 -26.87
CA ASN A 424 17.63 12.30 -26.07
C ASN A 424 18.94 11.61 -25.66
N ARG A 425 19.89 12.40 -25.13
CA ARG A 425 21.18 11.91 -24.61
C ARG A 425 21.05 11.34 -23.20
N VAL A 426 20.13 10.39 -23.02
CA VAL A 426 19.79 9.78 -21.73
C VAL A 426 20.05 8.28 -21.77
N LEU A 427 20.84 7.77 -20.83
CA LEU A 427 20.99 6.34 -20.58
C LEU A 427 20.19 5.97 -19.34
N TRP A 428 19.15 5.17 -19.51
CA TRP A 428 18.37 4.60 -18.42
C TRP A 428 18.97 3.27 -17.98
N LEU A 429 19.47 3.21 -16.75
CA LEU A 429 20.00 2.01 -16.14
C LEU A 429 18.98 1.42 -15.16
N VAL A 430 18.29 0.36 -15.57
CA VAL A 430 17.20 -0.25 -14.79
C VAL A 430 17.63 -1.61 -14.24
N SER A 431 17.48 -1.84 -12.93
CA SER A 431 17.90 -3.08 -12.27
C SER A 431 16.71 -3.92 -11.80
N ALA A 432 16.69 -5.22 -12.09
CA ALA A 432 15.62 -6.12 -11.65
C ALA A 432 16.15 -7.53 -11.31
N ARG A 433 15.27 -8.46 -10.92
CA ARG A 433 15.62 -9.87 -10.68
C ARG A 433 15.70 -10.64 -12.00
N ASP A 434 14.55 -11.09 -12.50
CA ASP A 434 14.47 -12.08 -13.59
C ASP A 434 14.31 -11.44 -14.99
N GLY A 435 13.57 -10.33 -15.04
CA GLY A 435 13.31 -9.50 -16.22
C GLY A 435 12.84 -8.10 -15.82
N LEU A 436 12.64 -7.22 -16.81
CA LEU A 436 12.00 -5.91 -16.60
C LEU A 436 10.46 -6.06 -16.59
N PRO A 437 9.73 -5.16 -15.92
CA PRO A 437 8.28 -5.02 -16.05
C PRO A 437 7.82 -4.79 -17.50
N ASP A 438 6.62 -5.28 -17.84
CA ASP A 438 6.04 -5.17 -19.19
C ASP A 438 5.71 -3.71 -19.61
N GLU A 439 5.63 -2.78 -18.66
CA GLU A 439 5.40 -1.36 -18.93
C GLU A 439 6.65 -0.63 -19.48
N LEU A 440 7.83 -1.24 -19.43
CA LEU A 440 9.09 -0.70 -19.96
C LEU A 440 9.34 -1.16 -21.40
N PRO A 441 9.91 -0.31 -22.28
CA PRO A 441 10.38 -0.77 -23.59
C PRO A 441 11.54 -1.76 -23.46
N ALA A 442 11.71 -2.61 -24.48
CA ALA A 442 12.78 -3.60 -24.51
C ALA A 442 14.17 -2.94 -24.44
N PRO A 443 15.10 -3.45 -23.60
CA PRO A 443 16.38 -2.81 -23.37
C PRO A 443 17.37 -3.05 -24.52
N ASP A 444 18.07 -1.99 -24.94
CA ASP A 444 19.13 -2.01 -25.96
C ASP A 444 20.31 -2.92 -25.57
N GLY A 445 20.53 -3.13 -24.27
CA GLY A 445 21.50 -4.08 -23.77
C GLY A 445 21.14 -4.67 -22.41
N VAL A 446 21.65 -5.88 -22.14
CA VAL A 446 21.44 -6.59 -20.87
C VAL A 446 22.76 -7.02 -20.26
N VAL A 447 22.98 -6.62 -19.02
CA VAL A 447 24.04 -7.06 -18.12
C VAL A 447 23.43 -8.08 -17.16
N ARG A 448 23.72 -9.37 -17.33
CA ARG A 448 23.25 -10.43 -16.43
C ARG A 448 24.33 -10.74 -15.39
N LEU A 449 24.06 -10.42 -14.13
CA LEU A 449 24.90 -10.76 -12.99
C LEU A 449 24.60 -12.20 -12.55
N GLY A 450 25.29 -13.14 -13.19
CA GLY A 450 25.35 -14.53 -12.73
C GLY A 450 26.17 -14.70 -11.45
N PRO A 451 26.22 -15.93 -10.91
CA PRO A 451 27.13 -16.28 -9.82
C PRO A 451 28.59 -16.05 -10.23
N LEU A 452 29.40 -15.64 -9.26
CA LEU A 452 30.86 -15.52 -9.36
C LEU A 452 31.50 -16.89 -9.66
N THR A 453 32.55 -16.89 -10.48
CA THR A 453 33.39 -18.08 -10.69
C THR A 453 34.28 -18.38 -9.47
N ASP A 454 34.86 -19.56 -9.41
CA ASP A 454 35.82 -19.95 -8.34
C ASP A 454 36.99 -18.96 -8.20
N ASP A 455 37.63 -18.55 -9.31
CA ASP A 455 38.70 -17.55 -9.30
C ASP A 455 38.22 -16.18 -8.78
N GLN A 456 36.97 -15.82 -9.09
CA GLN A 456 36.37 -14.59 -8.62
C GLN A 456 36.08 -14.68 -7.13
N VAL A 457 35.47 -15.76 -6.62
CA VAL A 457 35.28 -16.00 -5.17
C VAL A 457 36.62 -16.09 -4.41
N TYR A 458 37.69 -16.57 -5.06
CA TYR A 458 39.04 -16.55 -4.50
C TYR A 458 39.56 -15.12 -4.33
N GLN A 459 39.49 -14.29 -5.39
CA GLN A 459 39.89 -12.89 -5.30
C GLN A 459 39.04 -12.13 -4.28
N LEU A 460 37.73 -12.39 -4.26
CA LEU A 460 36.76 -11.86 -3.29
C LEU A 460 37.29 -12.19 -1.89
N THR A 461 37.47 -13.47 -1.57
CA THR A 461 37.95 -13.95 -0.26
C THR A 461 39.34 -13.44 0.12
N ALA A 462 40.20 -13.14 -0.86
CA ALA A 462 41.55 -12.59 -0.63
C ALA A 462 41.53 -11.10 -0.31
N ASP A 463 40.86 -10.28 -1.13
CA ASP A 463 40.68 -8.86 -0.85
C ASP A 463 39.78 -8.65 0.39
N LEU A 464 38.82 -9.55 0.64
CA LEU A 464 38.00 -9.64 1.85
C LEU A 464 38.95 -9.63 3.05
N VAL A 465 39.83 -10.61 3.15
CA VAL A 465 40.72 -10.72 4.32
C VAL A 465 41.94 -9.76 4.25
N GLY A 466 42.05 -8.91 3.22
CA GLY A 466 43.16 -7.96 3.05
C GLY A 466 44.51 -8.61 2.72
N VAL A 467 44.50 -9.79 2.08
CA VAL A 467 45.68 -10.63 1.81
C VAL A 467 45.93 -10.85 0.31
N ARG A 468 47.11 -11.35 -0.05
CA ARG A 468 47.45 -11.67 -1.46
C ARG A 468 47.13 -13.12 -1.86
N SER A 469 46.90 -13.99 -0.89
CA SER A 469 46.58 -15.39 -1.15
C SER A 469 45.81 -16.02 0.00
N LEU A 470 45.15 -17.13 -0.30
CA LEU A 470 44.38 -17.95 0.62
C LEU A 470 44.99 -19.34 0.74
N SER A 471 44.80 -20.01 1.86
CA SER A 471 44.88 -21.46 1.93
C SER A 471 43.70 -22.07 1.16
N ALA A 472 43.91 -23.19 0.45
CA ALA A 472 42.82 -23.90 -0.23
C ALA A 472 41.65 -24.22 0.74
N ARG A 473 41.95 -24.64 1.98
CA ARG A 473 40.93 -24.91 3.01
C ARG A 473 40.14 -23.66 3.46
N LEU A 474 40.59 -22.44 3.17
CA LEU A 474 39.81 -21.19 3.33
C LEU A 474 39.04 -20.84 2.05
N PHE A 475 39.62 -21.11 0.87
CA PHE A 475 38.95 -20.88 -0.41
C PHE A 475 37.80 -21.85 -0.70
N ASP A 476 38.04 -23.18 -0.76
CA ASP A 476 37.00 -24.22 -1.01
C ASP A 476 35.77 -24.05 -0.10
N THR A 477 36.08 -23.45 1.04
CA THR A 477 35.26 -23.17 2.18
C THR A 477 34.23 -22.10 1.89
N VAL A 478 34.63 -20.97 1.31
CA VAL A 478 33.71 -19.90 0.88
C VAL A 478 32.98 -20.32 -0.39
N ALA A 479 33.71 -20.85 -1.38
CA ALA A 479 33.15 -21.25 -2.67
C ALA A 479 31.97 -22.24 -2.53
N ARG A 480 32.14 -23.33 -1.76
CA ARG A 480 31.09 -24.35 -1.56
C ARG A 480 29.89 -23.91 -0.72
N ARG A 481 29.95 -22.79 0.01
CA ARG A 481 28.77 -22.26 0.72
C ARG A 481 28.11 -21.14 -0.05
N ALA A 482 28.89 -20.22 -0.59
CA ALA A 482 28.34 -19.05 -1.25
C ALA A 482 27.68 -19.35 -2.59
N GLU A 483 28.08 -20.45 -3.25
CA GLU A 483 27.59 -20.84 -4.58
C GLU A 483 27.70 -19.70 -5.62
N GLY A 484 28.73 -18.87 -5.45
CA GLY A 484 28.99 -17.68 -6.27
C GLY A 484 28.08 -16.47 -5.99
N ASN A 485 27.25 -16.45 -4.95
CA ASN A 485 26.46 -15.27 -4.58
C ASN A 485 27.33 -14.24 -3.83
N PRO A 486 27.58 -13.01 -4.36
CA PRO A 486 28.51 -12.04 -3.76
C PRO A 486 28.14 -11.58 -2.36
N LEU A 487 26.86 -11.34 -2.07
CA LEU A 487 26.41 -10.96 -0.73
C LEU A 487 26.60 -12.12 0.25
N TYR A 488 26.26 -13.34 -0.17
CA TYR A 488 26.43 -14.51 0.67
C TYR A 488 27.91 -14.80 0.90
N VAL A 489 28.80 -14.55 -0.08
CA VAL A 489 30.24 -14.42 0.18
C VAL A 489 30.44 -13.39 1.28
N VAL A 490 30.20 -12.08 1.08
CA VAL A 490 30.48 -11.03 2.10
C VAL A 490 29.98 -11.36 3.51
N GLU A 491 28.79 -11.97 3.66
CA GLU A 491 28.14 -12.27 4.94
C GLU A 491 28.61 -13.58 5.60
N LEU A 492 28.72 -14.70 4.84
CA LEU A 492 29.49 -15.87 5.29
C LEU A 492 30.83 -15.40 5.81
N VAL A 493 31.43 -14.53 4.99
CA VAL A 493 32.80 -14.14 5.13
C VAL A 493 32.88 -13.29 6.41
N SER A 494 31.92 -12.38 6.68
CA SER A 494 31.77 -11.60 7.94
C SER A 494 31.80 -12.42 9.22
N ALA A 495 31.18 -13.60 9.24
CA ALA A 495 31.10 -14.41 10.45
C ALA A 495 32.45 -15.00 10.93
N LEU A 496 33.46 -15.18 10.06
CA LEU A 496 34.70 -15.88 10.47
C LEU A 496 35.78 -15.05 11.15
N GLN A 497 35.95 -13.75 10.83
CA GLN A 497 36.81 -12.89 11.66
C GLN A 497 36.12 -12.63 13.01
N GLN A 498 34.80 -12.49 13.03
CA GLN A 498 34.02 -12.35 14.27
C GLN A 498 34.20 -13.59 15.18
N GLN A 499 34.19 -14.80 14.62
CA GLN A 499 34.53 -16.03 15.34
C GLN A 499 36.03 -16.22 15.63
N GLY A 500 36.91 -15.30 15.22
CA GLY A 500 38.38 -15.39 15.41
C GLY A 500 39.05 -16.54 14.64
N LEU A 501 38.37 -17.11 13.65
CA LEU A 501 38.76 -18.36 12.98
C LEU A 501 39.64 -18.14 11.74
N VAL A 502 39.79 -16.90 11.27
CA VAL A 502 40.83 -16.50 10.31
C VAL A 502 42.15 -16.26 11.01
N ARG A 503 43.25 -16.75 10.44
CA ARG A 503 44.62 -16.27 10.74
C ARG A 503 45.28 -15.74 9.49
N ILE A 504 45.95 -14.60 9.63
CA ILE A 504 46.80 -14.01 8.61
C ILE A 504 48.24 -14.33 8.97
N GLU A 505 48.92 -15.10 8.12
CA GLU A 505 50.33 -15.46 8.26
C GLU A 505 51.11 -14.74 7.15
N GLY A 506 51.68 -13.58 7.50
CA GLY A 506 52.42 -12.71 6.57
C GLY A 506 51.53 -12.03 5.53
N ARG A 507 51.36 -12.66 4.37
CA ARG A 507 50.50 -12.18 3.25
C ARG A 507 49.49 -13.23 2.76
N GLN A 508 49.37 -14.34 3.47
CA GLN A 508 48.41 -15.39 3.19
C GLN A 508 47.41 -15.51 4.35
N ALA A 509 46.11 -15.65 4.06
CA ALA A 509 45.13 -16.04 5.05
C ALA A 509 44.85 -17.54 5.02
N GLY A 510 44.67 -18.12 6.20
CA GLY A 510 44.11 -19.46 6.35
C GLY A 510 43.13 -19.49 7.52
N LEU A 511 42.45 -20.63 7.69
CA LEU A 511 41.75 -20.84 8.96
C LEU A 511 42.71 -21.31 10.05
N ALA A 512 42.45 -20.85 11.27
CA ALA A 512 43.16 -21.24 12.48
C ALA A 512 43.22 -22.77 12.61
N ARG A 513 44.39 -23.28 13.02
CA ARG A 513 44.60 -24.72 13.25
C ARG A 513 44.09 -25.14 14.63
N SER A 514 42.77 -25.24 14.76
CA SER A 514 42.12 -26.20 15.67
C SER A 514 41.41 -27.29 14.83
N SER A 515 40.77 -28.26 15.49
CA SER A 515 40.29 -29.51 14.88
C SER A 515 39.18 -29.36 13.84
N ASP A 516 38.49 -28.23 13.81
CA ASP A 516 37.15 -28.19 13.22
C ASP A 516 37.00 -27.40 11.93
N ASP A 517 35.84 -27.61 11.31
CA ASP A 517 35.30 -26.73 10.31
C ASP A 517 34.17 -25.94 10.97
N PRO A 518 34.23 -24.59 10.97
CA PRO A 518 33.24 -23.73 11.61
C PRO A 518 31.80 -24.18 11.37
N VAL A 519 31.04 -24.18 12.46
CA VAL A 519 29.58 -24.24 12.45
C VAL A 519 29.09 -22.89 11.93
N LEU A 520 29.02 -22.83 10.61
CA LEU A 520 28.42 -21.76 9.84
C LEU A 520 27.43 -22.37 8.86
N PRO A 521 26.37 -21.65 8.55
CA PRO A 521 24.63 -22.37 8.03
C PRO A 521 24.55 -23.14 6.69
N PRO A 522 23.36 -23.08 6.07
CA PRO A 522 23.18 -23.20 4.63
C PRO A 522 22.55 -21.96 3.96
N THR A 523 22.20 -20.91 4.69
CA THR A 523 21.37 -19.79 4.22
C THR A 523 21.67 -18.47 4.93
N LEU A 524 21.76 -17.41 4.13
CA LEU A 524 21.89 -16.02 4.56
C LEU A 524 20.84 -15.58 5.59
N GLU A 525 19.60 -16.07 5.50
CA GLU A 525 18.55 -15.84 6.51
C GLU A 525 18.96 -16.34 7.91
N GLY A 526 19.64 -17.49 8.00
CA GLY A 526 20.16 -18.06 9.24
C GLY A 526 21.38 -17.32 9.78
N LEU A 527 22.17 -16.66 8.91
CA LEU A 527 23.29 -15.81 9.31
C LEU A 527 22.80 -14.53 9.99
N ILE A 528 21.75 -13.94 9.41
CA ILE A 528 21.07 -12.79 10.01
C ILE A 528 20.38 -13.22 11.32
N ALA A 529 19.67 -14.35 11.33
CA ALA A 529 18.99 -14.84 12.53
C ALA A 529 19.94 -15.09 13.71
N SER A 530 21.10 -15.73 13.46
CA SER A 530 22.13 -15.93 14.49
C SER A 530 22.81 -14.63 14.94
N ARG A 531 23.04 -13.66 14.03
CA ARG A 531 23.50 -12.30 14.41
C ARG A 531 22.48 -11.56 15.28
N VAL A 532 21.18 -11.77 15.08
CA VAL A 532 20.09 -11.18 15.89
C VAL A 532 19.92 -11.90 17.24
N ASP A 533 20.06 -13.23 17.28
CA ASP A 533 20.04 -14.02 18.52
C ASP A 533 21.29 -13.81 19.40
N ALA A 534 22.40 -13.32 18.82
CA ALA A 534 23.62 -12.97 19.54
C ALA A 534 23.65 -11.52 20.07
N LEU A 535 22.57 -10.75 19.90
CA LEU A 535 22.41 -9.44 20.53
C LEU A 535 22.03 -9.57 22.01
N ASP A 536 22.40 -8.58 22.81
CA ASP A 536 21.84 -8.38 24.16
C ASP A 536 20.28 -8.30 24.10
N PRO A 537 19.54 -8.82 25.10
CA PRO A 537 18.08 -8.82 25.07
C PRO A 537 17.41 -7.45 24.87
N ALA A 538 17.94 -6.37 25.45
CA ALA A 538 17.41 -5.02 25.24
C ALA A 538 17.71 -4.52 23.82
N VAL A 539 18.92 -4.82 23.33
CA VAL A 539 19.36 -4.51 21.95
C VAL A 539 18.51 -5.25 20.91
N LYS A 540 18.21 -6.54 21.14
CA LYS A 540 17.30 -7.36 20.34
C LYS A 540 15.86 -6.85 20.38
N GLY A 541 15.36 -6.48 21.56
CA GLY A 541 14.01 -5.94 21.75
C GLY A 541 13.78 -4.64 20.97
N ALA A 542 14.69 -3.67 21.08
CA ALA A 542 14.60 -2.42 20.33
C ALA A 542 14.70 -2.64 18.81
N LEU A 543 15.49 -3.63 18.35
CA LEU A 543 15.55 -3.99 16.93
C LEU A 543 14.22 -4.59 16.42
N GLN A 544 13.52 -5.37 17.25
CA GLN A 544 12.17 -5.87 16.94
C GLN A 544 11.11 -4.75 16.96
N LEU A 545 11.21 -3.76 17.87
CA LEU A 545 10.37 -2.55 17.84
C LEU A 545 10.64 -1.70 16.59
N ALA A 546 11.92 -1.47 16.24
CA ALA A 546 12.31 -0.77 15.02
C ALA A 546 11.77 -1.47 13.76
N ALA A 547 11.83 -2.80 13.69
CA ALA A 547 11.25 -3.58 12.59
C ALA A 547 9.71 -3.49 12.53
N THR A 548 9.06 -3.17 13.65
CA THR A 548 7.61 -2.97 13.76
C THR A 548 7.19 -1.57 13.29
N ILE A 549 8.04 -0.55 13.48
CA ILE A 549 7.89 0.79 12.88
C ILE A 549 8.09 0.71 11.36
N GLY A 550 9.18 0.13 10.88
CA GLY A 550 9.42 -0.05 9.45
C GLY A 550 10.88 -0.22 9.03
N LEU A 551 11.12 -0.25 7.72
CA LEU A 551 12.46 -0.39 7.13
C LEU A 551 13.39 0.81 7.44
N THR A 552 12.79 1.98 7.62
CA THR A 552 13.42 3.22 8.10
C THR A 552 12.60 3.73 9.28
N PHE A 553 13.25 4.11 10.38
CA PHE A 553 12.61 4.45 11.65
C PHE A 553 13.29 5.63 12.34
N SER A 554 12.56 6.28 13.25
CA SER A 554 13.10 7.31 14.14
C SER A 554 13.63 6.66 15.42
N PRO A 555 14.91 6.84 15.79
CA PRO A 555 15.42 6.42 17.09
C PRO A 555 14.65 6.98 18.27
N ALA A 556 14.22 8.24 18.20
CA ALA A 556 13.39 8.86 19.25
C ALA A 556 12.03 8.14 19.40
N LEU A 557 11.44 7.67 18.30
CA LEU A 557 10.20 6.87 18.37
C LEU A 557 10.47 5.48 18.95
N VAL A 558 11.61 4.84 18.64
CA VAL A 558 12.00 3.58 19.29
C VAL A 558 12.20 3.79 20.80
N ALA A 559 12.81 4.90 21.20
CA ALA A 559 13.00 5.28 22.60
C ALA A 559 11.66 5.44 23.34
N GLU A 560 10.77 6.27 22.80
CA GLU A 560 9.46 6.57 23.38
C GLU A 560 8.53 5.34 23.40
N SER A 561 8.61 4.49 22.38
CA SER A 561 7.87 3.21 22.36
C SER A 561 8.40 2.22 23.39
N ALA A 562 9.70 2.26 23.69
CA ALA A 562 10.36 1.35 24.63
C ALA A 562 10.43 1.89 26.08
N GLY A 563 10.01 3.13 26.33
CA GLY A 563 10.12 3.78 27.64
C GLY A 563 11.56 4.12 28.05
N LEU A 564 12.44 4.43 27.09
CA LEU A 564 13.87 4.67 27.33
C LEU A 564 14.22 6.16 27.35
N GLU A 565 14.79 6.64 28.47
CA GLU A 565 15.26 8.04 28.61
C GLU A 565 16.41 8.40 27.63
N GLN A 566 17.21 7.41 27.20
CA GLN A 566 18.35 7.59 26.29
C GLN A 566 18.43 6.42 25.32
N VAL A 567 18.62 6.71 24.03
CA VAL A 567 18.61 5.69 22.96
C VAL A 567 19.96 5.58 22.24
N GLU A 568 20.83 6.56 22.43
CA GLU A 568 22.16 6.69 21.83
C GLU A 568 23.11 5.53 22.11
N PRO A 569 23.11 4.86 23.30
CA PRO A 569 23.89 3.64 23.50
C PRO A 569 23.34 2.49 22.63
N LEU A 570 22.03 2.32 22.66
CA LEU A 570 21.33 1.21 22.02
C LEU A 570 21.40 1.31 20.48
N VAL A 571 21.27 2.51 19.93
CA VAL A 571 21.51 2.83 18.51
C VAL A 571 22.97 2.60 18.12
N ARG A 572 23.94 2.96 18.99
CA ARG A 572 25.37 2.75 18.73
C ARG A 572 25.70 1.26 18.64
N ASP A 573 25.14 0.45 19.52
CA ASP A 573 25.40 -0.99 19.53
C ASP A 573 24.71 -1.70 18.35
N LEU A 574 23.50 -1.27 17.97
CA LEU A 574 22.85 -1.71 16.73
C LEU A 574 23.61 -1.29 15.47
N LEU A 575 24.17 -0.08 15.41
CA LEU A 575 25.06 0.35 14.31
C LEU A 575 26.36 -0.49 14.29
N ALA A 576 26.96 -0.76 15.46
CA ALA A 576 28.16 -1.59 15.58
C ALA A 576 27.93 -3.05 15.17
N SER A 577 26.72 -3.59 15.38
CA SER A 577 26.32 -4.92 14.89
C SER A 577 26.25 -5.04 13.37
N GLY A 578 26.20 -3.91 12.65
CA GLY A 578 26.01 -3.86 11.19
C GLY A 578 24.64 -4.36 10.70
N LEU A 579 23.64 -4.49 11.59
CA LEU A 579 22.26 -4.88 11.22
C LEU A 579 21.42 -3.66 10.79
N ILE A 580 21.75 -2.47 11.31
CA ILE A 580 21.20 -1.19 10.87
C ILE A 580 22.33 -0.26 10.40
N VAL A 581 21.94 0.73 9.60
CA VAL A 581 22.76 1.88 9.20
C VAL A 581 22.06 3.17 9.62
N ARG A 582 22.79 4.29 9.64
CA ARG A 582 22.12 5.60 9.61
C ARG A 582 21.40 5.73 8.28
N ALA A 583 20.14 6.14 8.31
CA ALA A 583 19.43 6.47 7.09
C ALA A 583 20.08 7.70 6.45
N ARG A 584 19.79 7.97 5.17
CA ARG A 584 20.17 9.25 4.56
C ARG A 584 19.52 10.41 5.33
N ARG A 585 18.21 10.28 5.64
CA ARG A 585 17.42 11.24 6.42
C ARG A 585 18.01 11.54 7.80
N GLN A 586 18.28 12.82 8.06
CA GLN A 586 18.78 13.31 9.34
C GLN A 586 18.03 12.71 10.55
N GLY A 587 18.81 12.27 11.54
CA GLY A 587 18.32 11.66 12.77
C GLY A 587 17.77 10.24 12.65
N ALA A 588 17.48 9.73 11.44
CA ALA A 588 16.84 8.42 11.27
C ALA A 588 17.84 7.26 11.11
N CYS A 589 17.37 6.05 11.38
CA CYS A 589 18.08 4.80 11.11
C CYS A 589 17.28 3.93 10.13
N ALA A 590 17.96 3.04 9.44
CA ALA A 590 17.36 2.08 8.52
C ALA A 590 18.04 0.72 8.64
N PHE A 591 17.33 -0.36 8.33
CA PHE A 591 17.94 -1.69 8.28
C PHE A 591 18.96 -1.76 7.13
N ALA A 592 20.12 -2.39 7.38
CA ALA A 592 21.22 -2.45 6.41
C ALA A 592 20.83 -3.20 5.11
N SER A 593 19.80 -4.03 5.16
CA SER A 593 19.05 -4.50 3.99
C SER A 593 17.61 -4.88 4.35
N GLN A 594 16.74 -4.94 3.34
CA GLN A 594 15.38 -5.48 3.47
C GLN A 594 15.37 -6.89 4.07
N LEU A 595 16.32 -7.75 3.69
CA LEU A 595 16.36 -9.13 4.20
C LEU A 595 16.58 -9.16 5.72
N ILE A 596 17.35 -8.22 6.27
CA ILE A 596 17.55 -8.12 7.73
C ILE A 596 16.25 -7.71 8.41
N TRP A 597 15.55 -6.71 7.87
CA TRP A 597 14.22 -6.32 8.35
C TRP A 597 13.21 -7.47 8.27
N GLU A 598 13.19 -8.25 7.18
CA GLU A 598 12.28 -9.40 7.04
C GLU A 598 12.60 -10.52 8.04
N VAL A 599 13.87 -10.86 8.26
CA VAL A 599 14.25 -11.88 9.26
C VAL A 599 13.88 -11.43 10.67
N VAL A 600 14.20 -10.18 11.06
CA VAL A 600 13.81 -9.64 12.37
C VAL A 600 12.29 -9.62 12.52
N ARG A 601 11.55 -9.10 11.54
CA ARG A 601 10.08 -8.99 11.58
C ARG A 601 9.37 -10.35 11.60
N ARG A 602 9.96 -11.39 11.00
CA ARG A 602 9.44 -12.78 11.05
C ARG A 602 9.72 -13.47 12.40
N SER A 603 10.75 -13.06 13.16
CA SER A 603 11.07 -13.65 14.47
C SER A 603 10.05 -13.32 15.59
N ILE A 604 9.30 -12.23 15.43
CA ILE A 604 8.36 -11.73 16.43
C ILE A 604 7.10 -12.61 16.47
N LEU A 605 6.72 -13.11 17.65
CA LEU A 605 5.41 -13.76 17.83
C LEU A 605 4.27 -12.81 17.47
N GLU A 606 3.16 -13.34 16.97
CA GLU A 606 2.00 -12.48 16.62
C GLU A 606 1.50 -11.68 17.82
N VAL A 607 1.50 -12.27 19.03
CA VAL A 607 1.15 -11.58 20.29
C VAL A 607 2.11 -10.42 20.54
N ARG A 608 3.43 -10.67 20.68
CA ARG A 608 4.46 -9.62 20.81
C ARG A 608 4.37 -8.57 19.69
N ARG A 609 3.97 -8.92 18.47
CA ARG A 609 3.82 -7.97 17.36
C ARG A 609 2.62 -7.04 17.56
N ARG A 610 1.51 -7.52 18.15
CA ARG A 610 0.40 -6.65 18.57
C ARG A 610 0.83 -5.73 19.71
N ASP A 611 1.59 -6.23 20.69
CA ASP A 611 2.17 -5.40 21.76
C ASP A 611 3.13 -4.34 21.22
N HIS A 612 4.05 -4.70 20.32
CA HIS A 612 4.95 -3.74 19.67
C HIS A 612 4.18 -2.70 18.85
N HIS A 613 3.11 -3.09 18.14
CA HIS A 613 2.24 -2.13 17.45
C HIS A 613 1.48 -1.21 18.44
N ARG A 614 1.05 -1.73 19.60
CA ARG A 614 0.45 -0.92 20.66
C ARG A 614 1.45 0.10 21.21
N MET A 615 2.65 -0.35 21.56
CA MET A 615 3.76 0.48 22.06
C MET A 615 4.18 1.55 21.05
N VAL A 616 4.20 1.25 19.75
CA VAL A 616 4.54 2.22 18.70
C VAL A 616 3.41 3.23 18.48
N ALA A 617 2.15 2.81 18.53
CA ALA A 617 1.01 3.74 18.50
C ALA A 617 1.03 4.69 19.70
N GLU A 618 1.18 4.15 20.92
CA GLU A 618 1.37 4.94 22.15
C GLU A 618 2.60 5.87 22.07
N GLY A 619 3.68 5.40 21.46
CA GLY A 619 4.89 6.20 21.25
C GLY A 619 4.70 7.34 20.25
N ILE A 620 3.84 7.17 19.24
CA ILE A 620 3.42 8.25 18.33
C ILE A 620 2.51 9.25 19.06
N GLU A 621 1.54 8.75 19.82
CA GLU A 621 0.61 9.54 20.64
C GLU A 621 1.37 10.43 21.64
N ARG A 622 2.44 9.93 22.27
CA ARG A 622 3.30 10.70 23.20
C ARG A 622 4.32 11.60 22.50
N LEU A 623 5.12 11.08 21.56
CA LEU A 623 6.23 11.84 20.93
C LEU A 623 5.76 13.02 20.07
N TYR A 624 4.53 12.94 19.55
CA TYR A 624 3.96 13.93 18.65
C TYR A 624 2.66 14.56 19.18
N ALA A 625 2.45 14.57 20.50
CA ALA A 625 1.23 15.08 21.15
C ALA A 625 0.84 16.49 20.67
N ASP A 626 1.80 17.42 20.59
CA ASP A 626 1.58 18.80 20.14
C ASP A 626 1.29 18.93 18.63
N HIS A 627 1.55 17.89 17.83
CA HIS A 627 1.43 17.92 16.38
C HIS A 627 1.13 16.53 15.78
N LEU A 628 0.05 15.90 16.25
CA LEU A 628 -0.27 14.51 15.91
C LEU A 628 -0.79 14.32 14.47
N SER A 629 -1.29 15.38 13.82
CA SER A 629 -2.02 15.26 12.56
C SER A 629 -1.22 14.69 11.37
N PRO A 630 0.06 15.02 11.13
CA PRO A 630 0.84 14.36 10.06
C PRO A 630 1.04 12.85 10.28
N HIS A 631 0.76 12.37 11.50
CA HIS A 631 0.98 10.99 11.93
C HIS A 631 -0.29 10.14 11.98
N TYR A 632 -1.50 10.72 11.83
CA TYR A 632 -2.77 9.99 11.96
C TYR A 632 -2.85 8.69 11.15
N GLU A 633 -2.40 8.67 9.88
CA GLU A 633 -2.44 7.42 9.08
C GLU A 633 -1.51 6.32 9.61
N ALA A 634 -0.33 6.69 10.10
CA ALA A 634 0.64 5.75 10.68
C ALA A 634 0.15 5.25 12.05
N LEU A 635 -0.41 6.17 12.85
CA LEU A 635 -1.02 5.87 14.15
C LEU A 635 -2.19 4.89 13.99
N ALA A 636 -3.15 5.19 13.12
CA ALA A 636 -4.29 4.33 12.82
C ALA A 636 -3.86 2.95 12.31
N GLY A 637 -2.83 2.89 11.46
CA GLY A 637 -2.25 1.63 11.00
C GLY A 637 -1.67 0.77 12.13
N HIS A 638 -1.02 1.41 13.12
CA HIS A 638 -0.48 0.72 14.29
C HIS A 638 -1.54 0.36 15.34
N GLN A 639 -2.51 1.23 15.62
CA GLN A 639 -3.68 0.92 16.46
C GLN A 639 -4.43 -0.30 15.90
N HIS A 640 -4.72 -0.32 14.59
CA HIS A 640 -5.38 -1.47 13.95
C HIS A 640 -4.53 -2.75 14.09
N ALA A 641 -3.23 -2.66 13.83
CA ALA A 641 -2.32 -3.81 13.92
C ALA A 641 -2.05 -4.28 15.36
N ALA A 642 -2.34 -3.46 16.37
CA ALA A 642 -2.39 -3.82 17.78
C ALA A 642 -3.71 -4.53 18.17
N GLY A 643 -4.76 -4.37 17.39
CA GLY A 643 -6.12 -4.81 17.70
C GLY A 643 -7.02 -3.73 18.31
N ARG A 644 -6.54 -2.48 18.42
CA ARG A 644 -7.30 -1.29 18.86
C ARG A 644 -8.22 -0.81 17.73
N GLY A 645 -9.26 -1.60 17.43
CA GLY A 645 -10.04 -1.51 16.18
C GLY A 645 -10.91 -0.27 16.03
N LEU A 646 -11.54 0.20 17.11
CA LEU A 646 -12.36 1.42 17.13
C LEU A 646 -11.46 2.67 17.02
N GLU A 647 -10.48 2.80 17.92
CA GLU A 647 -9.49 3.89 17.94
C GLU A 647 -8.78 4.09 16.58
N ALA A 648 -8.48 2.99 15.89
CA ALA A 648 -7.92 3.02 14.54
C ALA A 648 -8.89 3.57 13.48
N ALA A 649 -10.19 3.29 13.61
CA ALA A 649 -11.21 3.82 12.72
C ALA A 649 -11.49 5.31 13.00
N GLU A 650 -11.47 5.74 14.26
CA GLU A 650 -11.54 7.15 14.68
C GLU A 650 -10.33 7.93 14.16
N THR A 651 -9.11 7.40 14.37
CA THR A 651 -7.88 8.06 13.93
C THR A 651 -7.75 8.10 12.39
N VAL A 652 -8.27 7.09 11.67
CA VAL A 652 -8.30 7.13 10.20
C VAL A 652 -9.41 8.02 9.64
N GLU A 653 -10.46 8.31 10.42
CA GLU A 653 -11.43 9.35 10.12
C GLU A 653 -10.76 10.73 10.17
N LEU A 654 -10.02 11.04 11.25
CA LEU A 654 -9.26 12.29 11.38
C LEU A 654 -8.24 12.49 10.24
N ALA A 655 -7.56 11.42 9.82
CA ALA A 655 -6.71 11.44 8.63
C ALA A 655 -7.51 11.75 7.35
N GLY A 656 -8.68 11.12 7.18
CA GLY A 656 -9.56 11.36 6.04
C GLY A 656 -10.07 12.80 5.98
N ASP A 657 -10.47 13.38 7.12
CA ASP A 657 -10.94 14.76 7.20
C ASP A 657 -9.82 15.78 6.96
N GLN A 658 -8.59 15.50 7.42
CA GLN A 658 -7.43 16.32 7.08
C GLN A 658 -7.17 16.32 5.56
N HIS A 659 -7.20 15.15 4.92
CA HIS A 659 -7.04 15.05 3.46
C HIS A 659 -8.20 15.70 2.71
N ARG A 660 -9.44 15.61 3.23
CA ARG A 660 -10.61 16.27 2.65
C ARG A 660 -10.49 17.79 2.68
N ARG A 661 -10.11 18.37 3.83
CA ARG A 661 -9.87 19.82 3.98
C ARG A 661 -8.73 20.32 3.10
N ALA A 662 -7.67 19.52 2.92
CA ALA A 662 -6.58 19.79 2.00
C ALA A 662 -6.88 19.39 0.52
N ALA A 663 -8.15 19.11 0.19
CA ALA A 663 -8.63 18.71 -1.14
C ALA A 663 -7.93 17.47 -1.78
N PHE A 664 -7.27 16.62 -1.00
CA PHE A 664 -6.69 15.35 -1.46
C PHE A 664 -7.75 14.23 -1.48
N LEU A 665 -8.78 14.39 -2.31
CA LEU A 665 -10.01 13.59 -2.28
C LEU A 665 -9.78 12.07 -2.44
N GLU A 666 -8.95 11.60 -3.37
CA GLU A 666 -8.64 10.16 -3.49
C GLU A 666 -7.97 9.59 -2.23
N ARG A 667 -7.24 10.41 -1.46
CA ARG A 667 -6.58 10.01 -0.21
C ARG A 667 -7.56 10.02 0.95
N ALA A 668 -8.47 10.99 1.01
CA ALA A 668 -9.59 11.00 1.95
C ALA A 668 -10.49 9.77 1.79
N LEU A 669 -10.93 9.47 0.56
CA LEU A 669 -11.75 8.28 0.25
C LEU A 669 -11.03 6.98 0.65
N ARG A 670 -9.71 6.89 0.40
CA ARG A 670 -8.88 5.75 0.80
C ARG A 670 -8.84 5.55 2.32
N CYS A 671 -8.78 6.65 3.07
CA CYS A 671 -8.80 6.62 4.54
C CYS A 671 -10.15 6.14 5.07
N TYR A 672 -11.27 6.75 4.64
CA TYR A 672 -12.61 6.37 5.11
C TYR A 672 -12.93 4.91 4.76
N ARG A 673 -12.69 4.49 3.51
CA ARG A 673 -12.87 3.08 3.10
C ARG A 673 -11.90 2.12 3.78
N ARG A 674 -10.78 2.58 4.36
CA ARG A 674 -9.89 1.76 5.20
C ARG A 674 -10.50 1.54 6.59
N GLY A 675 -11.07 2.58 7.20
CA GLY A 675 -11.79 2.49 8.48
C GLY A 675 -12.99 1.53 8.41
N VAL A 676 -13.87 1.69 7.40
CA VAL A 676 -15.03 0.78 7.20
C VAL A 676 -14.57 -0.69 7.13
N ARG A 677 -13.54 -1.01 6.33
CA ARG A 677 -12.99 -2.39 6.22
C ARG A 677 -12.29 -2.91 7.49
N TRP A 678 -12.08 -2.07 8.50
CA TRP A 678 -11.59 -2.46 9.82
C TRP A 678 -12.76 -2.73 10.77
N LEU A 679 -13.82 -1.91 10.72
CA LEU A 679 -15.06 -2.11 11.49
C LEU A 679 -15.83 -3.35 11.03
N GLU A 680 -15.95 -3.57 9.71
CA GLU A 680 -16.53 -4.78 9.09
C GLU A 680 -15.90 -6.11 9.57
N LYS A 681 -14.75 -6.06 10.26
CA LYS A 681 -13.99 -7.23 10.75
C LYS A 681 -13.92 -7.31 12.28
N LEU A 682 -14.59 -6.42 13.00
CA LEU A 682 -14.55 -6.32 14.46
C LEU A 682 -15.69 -7.15 15.10
N ASP A 683 -15.34 -8.20 15.86
CA ASP A 683 -16.25 -8.94 16.76
C ASP A 683 -16.51 -8.11 18.03
N ALA A 684 -17.28 -7.03 17.86
CA ALA A 684 -17.75 -6.16 18.93
C ALA A 684 -19.03 -6.72 19.57
N ARG A 685 -19.23 -6.49 20.88
CA ARG A 685 -20.39 -7.00 21.63
C ARG A 685 -20.87 -6.00 22.67
N GLY A 686 -22.18 -5.81 22.80
CA GLY A 686 -22.74 -4.77 23.67
C GLY A 686 -22.44 -3.37 23.12
N ALA A 687 -22.14 -2.41 24.00
CA ALA A 687 -21.95 -1.00 23.63
C ALA A 687 -20.85 -0.76 22.58
N ASP A 688 -19.84 -1.64 22.48
CA ASP A 688 -18.80 -1.56 21.44
C ASP A 688 -19.38 -1.74 20.02
N ALA A 689 -20.50 -2.46 19.88
CA ALA A 689 -21.20 -2.60 18.60
C ALA A 689 -21.93 -1.30 18.22
N ASP A 690 -22.59 -0.65 19.18
CA ASP A 690 -23.22 0.67 18.96
C ASP A 690 -22.18 1.75 18.64
N ALA A 691 -20.97 1.65 19.21
CA ALA A 691 -19.84 2.51 18.86
C ALA A 691 -19.33 2.22 17.43
N ARG A 692 -19.14 0.93 17.10
CA ARG A 692 -18.72 0.46 15.78
C ARG A 692 -19.68 0.93 14.68
N ASP A 693 -20.99 0.74 14.87
CA ASP A 693 -21.98 0.94 13.82
C ASP A 693 -22.26 2.43 13.58
N ARG A 694 -22.26 3.26 14.64
CA ARG A 694 -22.26 4.73 14.51
C ARG A 694 -21.06 5.24 13.71
N LEU A 695 -19.85 4.74 14.03
CA LEU A 695 -18.63 5.15 13.35
C LEU A 695 -18.57 4.62 11.90
N GLU A 696 -19.12 3.43 11.65
CA GLU A 696 -19.24 2.90 10.30
C GLU A 696 -20.19 3.76 9.44
N ALA A 697 -21.35 4.16 9.98
CA ALA A 697 -22.27 5.07 9.30
C ALA A 697 -21.61 6.42 8.98
N ALA A 698 -20.88 7.02 9.92
CA ALA A 698 -20.15 8.28 9.72
C ALA A 698 -19.06 8.17 8.64
N LEU A 699 -18.25 7.10 8.69
CA LEU A 699 -17.21 6.82 7.69
C LEU A 699 -17.81 6.51 6.30
N ARG A 700 -18.95 5.82 6.24
CA ARG A 700 -19.67 5.55 4.99
C ARG A 700 -20.27 6.84 4.41
N LEU A 701 -20.86 7.72 5.22
CA LEU A 701 -21.31 9.06 4.79
C LEU A 701 -20.14 9.86 4.19
N LYS A 702 -19.05 10.06 4.93
CA LYS A 702 -17.88 10.82 4.47
C LYS A 702 -17.22 10.21 3.22
N ALA A 703 -17.22 8.88 3.09
CA ALA A 703 -16.79 8.20 1.87
C ALA A 703 -17.74 8.47 0.69
N GLY A 704 -19.05 8.48 0.92
CA GLY A 704 -20.06 8.77 -0.10
C GLY A 704 -20.02 10.22 -0.61
N GLU A 705 -19.85 11.19 0.28
CA GLU A 705 -19.64 12.60 -0.07
C GLU A 705 -18.41 12.79 -0.96
N VAL A 706 -17.27 12.20 -0.58
CA VAL A 706 -16.03 12.31 -1.36
C VAL A 706 -16.11 11.53 -2.68
N ALA A 707 -16.80 10.38 -2.71
CA ALA A 707 -17.08 9.66 -3.95
C ALA A 707 -17.92 10.50 -4.93
N LEU A 708 -18.91 11.25 -4.45
CA LEU A 708 -19.69 12.19 -5.26
C LEU A 708 -18.81 13.32 -5.83
N LEU A 709 -17.90 13.90 -5.02
CA LEU A 709 -16.94 14.92 -5.49
C LEU A 709 -15.93 14.39 -6.52
N LEU A 710 -15.55 13.11 -6.44
CA LEU A 710 -14.70 12.42 -7.42
C LEU A 710 -15.47 12.03 -8.70
N GLY A 711 -16.81 12.06 -8.69
CA GLY A 711 -17.66 11.57 -9.77
C GLY A 711 -17.94 10.05 -9.73
N GLU A 712 -17.49 9.33 -8.69
CA GLU A 712 -17.72 7.89 -8.49
C GLU A 712 -19.19 7.60 -8.06
N HIS A 713 -20.16 8.03 -8.87
CA HIS A 713 -21.60 8.03 -8.55
C HIS A 713 -22.15 6.69 -8.05
N LEU A 714 -21.72 5.57 -8.63
CA LEU A 714 -22.16 4.23 -8.20
C LEU A 714 -21.63 3.87 -6.80
N LEU A 715 -20.40 4.25 -6.49
CA LEU A 715 -19.83 4.06 -5.15
C LEU A 715 -20.52 4.98 -4.14
N ALA A 716 -20.80 6.23 -4.53
CA ALA A 716 -21.55 7.17 -3.70
C ALA A 716 -22.92 6.59 -3.35
N GLU A 717 -23.70 6.13 -4.33
CA GLU A 717 -25.03 5.54 -4.09
C GLU A 717 -24.98 4.34 -3.15
N GLN A 718 -24.09 3.39 -3.42
CA GLN A 718 -23.93 2.18 -2.60
C GLN A 718 -23.47 2.48 -1.17
N THR A 719 -22.58 3.46 -0.99
CA THR A 719 -22.01 3.76 0.33
C THR A 719 -22.95 4.62 1.16
N LEU A 720 -23.63 5.58 0.54
CA LEU A 720 -24.62 6.45 1.19
C LEU A 720 -25.89 5.70 1.59
N GLN A 721 -26.37 4.74 0.78
CA GLN A 721 -27.54 3.95 1.16
C GLN A 721 -27.26 3.12 2.42
N VAL A 722 -26.13 2.41 2.49
CA VAL A 722 -25.76 1.64 3.69
C VAL A 722 -25.49 2.55 4.90
N ALA A 723 -24.97 3.77 4.69
CA ALA A 723 -24.88 4.77 5.77
C ALA A 723 -26.25 5.19 6.30
N LEU A 724 -27.22 5.43 5.40
CA LEU A 724 -28.59 5.80 5.75
C LEU A 724 -29.34 4.66 6.44
N ASP A 725 -29.18 3.41 5.96
CA ASP A 725 -29.81 2.22 6.53
C ASP A 725 -29.35 2.03 8.00
N ILE A 726 -28.03 2.08 8.25
CA ILE A 726 -27.47 2.00 9.61
C ILE A 726 -27.91 3.20 10.45
N ALA A 727 -27.88 4.42 9.88
CA ALA A 727 -28.27 5.63 10.61
C ALA A 727 -29.74 5.58 11.05
N ALA A 728 -30.66 5.10 10.20
CA ALA A 728 -32.08 4.97 10.50
C ALA A 728 -32.36 3.89 11.56
N ASP A 729 -31.73 2.71 11.45
CA ASP A 729 -31.84 1.63 12.46
C ASP A 729 -31.32 2.08 13.84
N MET A 730 -30.36 3.01 13.87
CA MET A 730 -29.75 3.57 15.09
C MET A 730 -30.29 4.93 15.52
N MET A 731 -31.22 5.54 14.77
CA MET A 731 -31.76 6.90 14.99
C MET A 731 -30.67 8.00 15.05
N LEU A 732 -29.68 7.93 14.16
CA LEU A 732 -28.53 8.86 14.07
C LEU A 732 -28.84 10.04 13.13
N SER A 733 -29.76 10.90 13.54
CA SER A 733 -30.36 11.93 12.68
C SER A 733 -29.38 12.88 11.97
N GLU A 734 -28.24 13.21 12.56
CA GLU A 734 -27.18 13.98 11.87
C GLU A 734 -26.64 13.26 10.62
N ILE A 735 -26.43 11.95 10.72
CA ILE A 735 -25.94 11.11 9.62
C ILE A 735 -27.07 10.88 8.61
N GLU A 736 -28.31 10.67 9.05
CA GLU A 736 -29.48 10.62 8.16
C GLU A 736 -29.57 11.89 7.30
N MET A 737 -29.46 13.08 7.90
CA MET A 737 -29.49 14.36 7.17
C MET A 737 -28.32 14.47 6.17
N GLY A 738 -27.10 14.12 6.58
CA GLY A 738 -25.95 14.08 5.66
C GLY A 738 -26.20 13.15 4.46
N CYS A 739 -26.76 11.97 4.71
CA CYS A 739 -27.14 11.02 3.67
C CYS A 739 -28.24 11.56 2.75
N PHE A 740 -29.32 12.15 3.28
CA PHE A 740 -30.37 12.78 2.48
C PHE A 740 -29.84 13.91 1.59
N LEU A 741 -28.91 14.73 2.10
CA LEU A 741 -28.28 15.81 1.35
C LEU A 741 -27.39 15.25 0.21
N ALA A 742 -26.55 14.27 0.52
CA ALA A 742 -25.62 13.67 -0.45
C ALA A 742 -26.36 12.84 -1.52
N LEU A 743 -27.36 12.03 -1.14
CA LEU A 743 -28.24 11.29 -2.06
C LEU A 743 -29.08 12.26 -2.90
N GLY A 744 -29.64 13.32 -2.30
CA GLY A 744 -30.36 14.37 -3.02
C GLY A 744 -29.52 15.00 -4.14
N ARG A 745 -28.28 15.39 -3.82
CA ARG A 745 -27.31 15.95 -4.79
C ARG A 745 -26.90 14.92 -5.87
N LEU A 746 -26.64 13.67 -5.48
CA LEU A 746 -26.36 12.56 -6.41
C LEU A 746 -27.54 12.30 -7.38
N TYR A 747 -28.77 12.33 -6.88
CA TYR A 747 -29.97 12.12 -7.69
C TYR A 747 -30.27 13.30 -8.61
N ALA A 748 -29.98 14.55 -8.21
CA ALA A 748 -30.01 15.69 -9.11
C ALA A 748 -28.97 15.55 -10.25
N ALA A 749 -27.71 15.26 -9.89
CA ALA A 749 -26.62 15.07 -10.85
C ALA A 749 -26.89 13.93 -11.85
N THR A 750 -27.46 12.81 -11.39
CA THR A 750 -27.80 11.63 -12.21
C THR A 750 -29.16 11.71 -12.91
N GLY A 751 -29.87 12.84 -12.87
CA GLY A 751 -31.10 13.04 -13.64
C GLY A 751 -32.36 12.38 -13.07
N ARG A 752 -32.42 12.21 -11.75
CA ARG A 752 -33.54 11.65 -10.98
C ARG A 752 -34.23 12.75 -10.12
N PRO A 753 -34.74 13.86 -10.71
CA PRO A 753 -35.10 15.07 -9.98
C PRO A 753 -36.26 14.93 -8.98
N VAL A 754 -37.15 13.95 -9.15
CA VAL A 754 -38.23 13.68 -8.19
C VAL A 754 -37.69 13.00 -6.93
N ILE A 755 -36.77 12.04 -7.09
CA ILE A 755 -36.11 11.35 -5.98
C ILE A 755 -35.18 12.31 -5.24
N ALA A 756 -34.48 13.18 -6.00
CA ALA A 756 -33.67 14.26 -5.45
C ALA A 756 -34.48 15.19 -4.53
N GLN A 757 -35.63 15.70 -5.01
CA GLN A 757 -36.50 16.56 -4.22
C GLN A 757 -36.98 15.87 -2.94
N ALA A 758 -37.46 14.63 -3.03
CA ALA A 758 -37.97 13.90 -1.86
C ALA A 758 -36.91 13.73 -0.76
N ASN A 759 -35.66 13.41 -1.12
CA ASN A 759 -34.56 13.32 -0.17
C ASN A 759 -34.26 14.69 0.47
N LEU A 760 -34.13 15.74 -0.34
CA LEU A 760 -33.80 17.08 0.13
C LEU A 760 -34.89 17.70 1.01
N GLU A 761 -36.17 17.46 0.70
CA GLU A 761 -37.31 17.93 1.52
C GLU A 761 -37.39 17.19 2.85
N GLN A 762 -37.22 15.86 2.85
CA GLN A 762 -37.20 15.05 4.08
C GLN A 762 -36.05 15.48 5.00
N GLY A 763 -34.84 15.64 4.45
CA GLY A 763 -33.69 16.13 5.19
C GLY A 763 -33.85 17.56 5.72
N ARG A 764 -34.44 18.49 4.94
CA ARG A 764 -34.70 19.87 5.40
C ARG A 764 -35.67 19.91 6.58
N VAL A 765 -36.73 19.09 6.54
CA VAL A 765 -37.70 19.02 7.65
C VAL A 765 -37.02 18.55 8.94
N LEU A 766 -36.08 17.59 8.85
CA LEU A 766 -35.31 17.12 9.99
C LEU A 766 -34.31 18.19 10.49
N ALA A 767 -33.59 18.87 9.59
CA ALA A 767 -32.65 19.94 9.95
C ALA A 767 -33.34 21.11 10.67
N ARG A 768 -34.51 21.55 10.18
CA ARG A 768 -35.34 22.57 10.82
C ARG A 768 -35.92 22.10 12.16
N ALA A 769 -36.24 20.82 12.31
CA ALA A 769 -36.78 20.27 13.55
C ALA A 769 -35.72 20.10 14.65
N LEU A 770 -34.44 20.03 14.28
CA LEU A 770 -33.29 19.87 15.17
C LEU A 770 -32.43 21.14 15.33
N ASP A 771 -32.81 22.25 14.68
CA ASP A 771 -32.11 23.54 14.71
C ASP A 771 -30.64 23.45 14.22
N VAL A 772 -30.43 22.79 13.07
CA VAL A 772 -29.10 22.60 12.42
C VAL A 772 -28.99 23.48 11.17
N PRO A 773 -28.62 24.77 11.29
CA PRO A 773 -28.68 25.74 10.20
C PRO A 773 -27.71 25.42 9.06
N GLU A 774 -26.55 24.81 9.34
CA GLU A 774 -25.54 24.47 8.34
C GLU A 774 -26.11 23.49 7.29
N LEU A 775 -26.87 22.51 7.75
CA LEU A 775 -27.53 21.54 6.89
C LEU A 775 -28.80 22.13 6.26
N GLU A 776 -29.59 22.94 6.98
CA GLU A 776 -30.76 23.59 6.39
C GLU A 776 -30.36 24.53 5.22
N VAL A 777 -29.31 25.32 5.36
CA VAL A 777 -28.73 26.14 4.27
C VAL A 777 -28.31 25.26 3.08
N ALA A 778 -27.65 24.13 3.34
CA ALA A 778 -27.21 23.22 2.28
C ALA A 778 -28.38 22.52 1.56
N PHE A 779 -29.47 22.17 2.27
CA PHE A 779 -30.70 21.68 1.67
C PHE A 779 -31.40 22.77 0.83
N LEU A 780 -31.47 24.00 1.33
CA LEU A 780 -32.07 25.14 0.63
C LEU A 780 -31.32 25.52 -0.65
N GLU A 781 -29.98 25.47 -0.65
CA GLU A 781 -29.18 25.65 -1.87
C GLU A 781 -29.52 24.60 -2.92
N SER A 782 -29.54 23.33 -2.53
CA SER A 782 -29.77 22.22 -3.48
C SER A 782 -31.22 22.14 -3.96
N LEU A 783 -32.20 22.50 -3.13
CA LEU A 783 -33.60 22.71 -3.55
C LEU A 783 -33.74 23.94 -4.46
N GLY A 784 -33.07 25.04 -4.14
CA GLY A 784 -33.05 26.25 -4.96
C GLY A 784 -32.46 26.01 -6.35
N SER A 785 -31.37 25.24 -6.44
CA SER A 785 -30.81 24.79 -7.73
C SER A 785 -31.80 23.93 -8.50
N LEU A 786 -32.45 22.97 -7.84
CA LEU A 786 -33.41 22.06 -8.48
C LEU A 786 -34.67 22.78 -8.97
N ALA A 787 -35.14 23.82 -8.26
CA ALA A 787 -36.18 24.72 -8.70
C ALA A 787 -35.74 25.58 -9.90
N CYS A 788 -34.49 26.07 -9.87
CA CYS A 788 -33.87 26.80 -10.99
C CYS A 788 -33.77 25.97 -12.27
N ASP A 789 -33.44 24.68 -12.18
CA ASP A 789 -33.38 23.76 -13.33
C ASP A 789 -34.77 23.45 -13.93
N ARG A 790 -35.85 23.81 -13.23
CA ARG A 790 -37.25 23.70 -13.68
C ARG A 790 -37.85 25.03 -14.15
N GLY A 791 -37.12 26.14 -14.02
CA GLY A 791 -37.65 27.49 -14.27
C GLY A 791 -38.51 28.07 -13.12
N GLU A 792 -38.55 27.43 -11.96
CA GLU A 792 -39.36 27.82 -10.78
C GLU A 792 -38.70 28.99 -10.00
N TYR A 793 -38.23 30.02 -10.73
CA TYR A 793 -37.30 31.03 -10.23
C TYR A 793 -37.79 31.83 -9.01
N ALA A 794 -39.10 31.94 -8.79
CA ALA A 794 -39.65 32.59 -7.59
C ALA A 794 -39.49 31.72 -6.33
N SER A 795 -39.71 30.40 -6.44
CA SER A 795 -39.48 29.42 -5.38
C SER A 795 -37.99 29.35 -5.01
N ALA A 796 -37.13 29.40 -6.03
CA ALA A 796 -35.68 29.45 -5.85
C ALA A 796 -35.22 30.71 -5.08
N GLU A 797 -35.65 31.93 -5.46
CA GLU A 797 -35.24 33.16 -4.74
C GLU A 797 -35.74 33.16 -3.29
N ALA A 798 -36.96 32.69 -3.01
CA ALA A 798 -37.45 32.56 -1.64
C ALA A 798 -36.58 31.59 -0.81
N SER A 799 -36.33 30.38 -1.33
CA SER A 799 -35.52 29.35 -0.66
C SER A 799 -34.08 29.80 -0.42
N LEU A 800 -33.48 30.47 -1.41
CA LEU A 800 -32.09 30.94 -1.36
C LEU A 800 -31.92 32.23 -0.54
N THR A 801 -32.99 33.01 -0.34
CA THR A 801 -33.00 34.13 0.61
C THR A 801 -33.16 33.62 2.05
N GLU A 802 -34.04 32.63 2.29
CA GLU A 802 -34.14 31.91 3.57
C GLU A 802 -32.77 31.29 3.95
N ALA A 803 -32.03 30.73 2.97
CA ALA A 803 -30.68 30.23 3.16
C ALA A 803 -29.65 31.32 3.54
N LEU A 804 -29.74 32.51 2.94
CA LEU A 804 -28.83 33.61 3.25
C LEU A 804 -29.13 34.24 4.62
N GLU A 805 -30.40 34.30 5.01
CA GLU A 805 -30.81 34.76 6.34
C GLU A 805 -30.36 33.78 7.44
N LEU A 806 -30.40 32.46 7.18
CA LEU A 806 -29.89 31.42 8.09
C LEU A 806 -28.36 31.35 8.16
N ALA A 807 -27.65 31.73 7.09
CA ALA A 807 -26.18 31.75 7.06
C ALA A 807 -25.56 32.79 8.02
N GLY A 808 -26.26 33.92 8.27
CA GLY A 808 -25.79 34.97 9.17
C GLY A 808 -24.42 35.53 8.79
N ASP A 809 -23.48 35.50 9.74
CA ASP A 809 -22.10 35.96 9.58
C ASP A 809 -21.12 34.82 9.19
N ASP A 810 -21.58 33.59 8.92
CA ASP A 810 -20.70 32.48 8.51
C ASP A 810 -20.31 32.57 7.03
N ASP A 811 -19.01 32.74 6.75
CA ASP A 811 -18.47 32.86 5.40
C ASP A 811 -18.74 31.63 4.51
N HIS A 812 -18.72 30.41 5.03
CA HIS A 812 -18.93 29.21 4.21
C HIS A 812 -20.40 29.08 3.79
N LEU A 813 -21.33 29.27 4.73
CA LEU A 813 -22.77 29.26 4.46
C LEU A 813 -23.19 30.45 3.58
N ALA A 814 -22.66 31.65 3.85
CA ALA A 814 -22.95 32.85 3.06
C ALA A 814 -22.43 32.72 1.62
N ALA A 815 -21.28 32.07 1.40
CA ALA A 815 -20.78 31.74 0.07
C ALA A 815 -21.70 30.76 -0.67
N ILE A 816 -22.19 29.71 0.00
CA ILE A 816 -23.14 28.74 -0.58
C ILE A 816 -24.46 29.42 -0.97
N ALA A 817 -25.06 30.20 -0.09
CA ALA A 817 -26.33 30.88 -0.34
C ALA A 817 -26.22 31.93 -1.47
N ASN A 818 -25.17 32.77 -1.44
CA ASN A 818 -24.95 33.76 -2.49
C ASN A 818 -24.57 33.13 -3.85
N LEU A 819 -23.87 31.99 -3.87
CA LEU A 819 -23.64 31.21 -5.10
C LEU A 819 -24.96 30.76 -5.72
N GLY A 820 -25.86 30.17 -4.94
CA GLY A 820 -27.18 29.77 -5.41
C GLY A 820 -28.02 30.94 -5.91
N LEU A 821 -28.05 32.06 -5.17
CA LEU A 821 -28.69 33.31 -5.62
C LEU A 821 -28.11 33.80 -6.94
N GLY A 822 -26.79 33.80 -7.10
CA GLY A 822 -26.08 34.15 -8.33
C GLY A 822 -26.52 33.31 -9.52
N THR A 823 -26.54 31.98 -9.36
CA THR A 823 -27.03 31.03 -10.37
C THR A 823 -28.51 31.26 -10.71
N ARG A 824 -29.35 31.60 -9.72
CA ARG A 824 -30.77 31.96 -9.94
C ARG A 824 -30.92 33.22 -10.79
N PHE A 825 -30.28 34.33 -10.39
CA PHE A 825 -30.42 35.60 -11.09
C PHE A 825 -29.96 35.48 -12.54
N TRP A 826 -28.85 34.80 -12.75
CA TRP A 826 -28.35 34.39 -14.06
C TRP A 826 -29.42 33.67 -14.89
N ARG A 827 -29.95 32.53 -14.43
CA ARG A 827 -30.96 31.75 -15.17
C ARG A 827 -32.22 32.57 -15.49
N SER A 828 -32.61 33.50 -14.61
CA SER A 828 -33.73 34.42 -14.85
C SER A 828 -33.42 35.62 -15.78
N GLY A 829 -32.17 35.79 -16.20
CA GLY A 829 -31.71 36.87 -17.11
C GLY A 829 -31.17 38.13 -16.43
N ASP A 830 -31.22 38.23 -15.10
CA ASP A 830 -30.70 39.37 -14.33
C ASP A 830 -29.18 39.22 -14.11
N ALA A 831 -28.42 39.62 -15.13
CA ALA A 831 -26.96 39.54 -15.11
C ALA A 831 -26.28 40.54 -14.16
N GLU A 832 -27.00 41.52 -13.61
CA GLU A 832 -26.45 42.52 -12.69
C GLU A 832 -26.50 42.01 -11.25
N ARG A 833 -27.68 41.57 -10.77
CA ARG A 833 -27.82 40.92 -9.46
C ARG A 833 -27.07 39.58 -9.40
N ALA A 834 -26.91 38.89 -10.53
CA ALA A 834 -26.08 37.68 -10.61
C ALA A 834 -24.61 37.96 -10.33
N LEU A 835 -24.02 39.01 -10.92
CA LEU A 835 -22.63 39.38 -10.68
C LEU A 835 -22.43 39.89 -9.25
N GLU A 836 -23.32 40.76 -8.75
CA GLU A 836 -23.31 41.22 -7.35
C GLU A 836 -23.20 40.03 -6.38
N ARG A 837 -24.10 39.04 -6.52
CA ARG A 837 -24.14 37.88 -5.62
C ARG A 837 -22.94 36.97 -5.77
N LEU A 838 -22.42 36.78 -6.99
CA LEU A 838 -21.24 35.94 -7.20
C LEU A 838 -19.95 36.58 -6.68
N GLU A 839 -19.81 37.91 -6.70
CA GLU A 839 -18.65 38.58 -6.08
C GLU A 839 -18.74 38.55 -4.54
N PHE A 840 -19.94 38.65 -3.94
CA PHE A 840 -20.12 38.36 -2.51
C PHE A 840 -19.75 36.91 -2.18
N ALA A 841 -20.24 35.95 -2.97
CA ALA A 841 -19.90 34.54 -2.80
C ALA A 841 -18.39 34.27 -2.96
N ARG A 842 -17.69 35.06 -3.79
CA ARG A 842 -16.25 34.97 -3.99
C ARG A 842 -15.50 35.39 -2.73
N ALA A 843 -15.79 36.58 -2.21
CA ALA A 843 -15.12 37.11 -1.02
C ALA A 843 -15.33 36.18 0.20
N HIS A 844 -16.55 35.69 0.39
CA HIS A 844 -16.87 34.71 1.44
C HIS A 844 -16.16 33.35 1.22
N ALA A 845 -16.09 32.83 -0.01
CA ALA A 845 -15.37 31.57 -0.29
C ALA A 845 -13.84 31.70 -0.11
N GLU A 846 -13.27 32.88 -0.42
CA GLU A 846 -11.86 33.21 -0.15
C GLU A 846 -11.60 33.28 1.37
N ALA A 847 -12.50 33.88 2.16
CA ALA A 847 -12.42 33.92 3.62
C ALA A 847 -12.57 32.53 4.27
N ALA A 848 -13.50 31.71 3.78
CA ALA A 848 -13.72 30.33 4.22
C ALA A 848 -12.58 29.37 3.84
N ASN A 849 -11.63 29.78 2.99
CA ASN A 849 -10.50 28.97 2.50
C ASN A 849 -10.94 27.65 1.81
N ASP A 850 -12.10 27.63 1.13
CA ASP A 850 -12.57 26.47 0.38
C ASP A 850 -12.26 26.60 -1.13
N PRO A 851 -11.24 25.89 -1.67
CA PRO A 851 -10.87 25.98 -3.09
C PRO A 851 -11.92 25.35 -4.02
N ILE A 852 -12.71 24.38 -3.54
CA ILE A 852 -13.76 23.72 -4.34
C ILE A 852 -14.94 24.70 -4.49
N LEU A 853 -15.37 25.34 -3.41
CA LEU A 853 -16.43 26.36 -3.43
C LEU A 853 -15.99 27.61 -4.19
N LEU A 854 -14.79 28.12 -3.96
CA LEU A 854 -14.23 29.23 -4.73
C LEU A 854 -14.16 28.90 -6.23
N GLY A 855 -13.70 27.68 -6.56
CA GLY A 855 -13.75 27.15 -7.92
C GLY A 855 -15.18 27.08 -8.49
N ARG A 856 -16.21 26.76 -7.69
CA ARG A 856 -17.64 26.81 -8.12
C ARG A 856 -18.09 28.26 -8.41
N VAL A 857 -17.74 29.22 -7.55
CA VAL A 857 -18.11 30.63 -7.72
C VAL A 857 -17.45 31.24 -8.95
N VAL A 858 -16.13 31.11 -9.09
CA VAL A 858 -15.37 31.68 -10.22
C VAL A 858 -15.84 31.11 -11.57
N ASN A 859 -16.21 29.82 -11.63
CA ASN A 859 -16.84 29.27 -12.83
C ASN A 859 -18.19 29.94 -13.15
N ASN A 860 -19.03 30.23 -12.13
CA ASN A 860 -20.31 30.89 -12.35
C ASN A 860 -20.14 32.36 -12.79
N LEU A 861 -19.15 33.10 -12.28
CA LEU A 861 -18.78 34.43 -12.83
C LEU A 861 -18.49 34.33 -14.34
N GLY A 862 -17.76 33.29 -14.74
CA GLY A 862 -17.54 32.95 -16.15
C GLY A 862 -18.83 32.73 -16.94
N ILE A 863 -19.81 32.00 -16.39
CA ILE A 863 -21.11 31.75 -17.06
C ILE A 863 -21.89 33.06 -17.28
N VAL A 864 -21.97 33.96 -16.29
CA VAL A 864 -22.67 35.25 -16.45
C VAL A 864 -21.96 36.16 -17.48
N HIS A 865 -20.63 36.09 -17.55
CA HIS A 865 -19.89 36.76 -18.61
C HIS A 865 -20.11 36.12 -20.00
N HIS A 866 -20.17 34.79 -20.10
CA HIS A 866 -20.43 34.06 -21.34
C HIS A 866 -21.78 34.44 -21.93
N ALA A 867 -22.84 34.34 -21.12
CA ALA A 867 -24.19 34.66 -21.56
C ALA A 867 -24.37 36.14 -21.90
N GLY A 868 -23.68 37.04 -21.19
CA GLY A 868 -23.59 38.46 -21.53
C GLY A 868 -22.76 38.78 -22.78
N GLY A 869 -22.33 37.78 -23.57
CA GLY A 869 -21.56 37.95 -24.81
C GLY A 869 -20.09 38.35 -24.60
N ARG A 870 -19.60 38.34 -23.36
CA ARG A 870 -18.26 38.81 -22.98
C ARG A 870 -17.29 37.62 -22.92
N PHE A 871 -17.19 36.91 -24.05
CA PHE A 871 -16.55 35.60 -24.15
C PHE A 871 -15.08 35.58 -23.72
N ASP A 872 -14.31 36.65 -23.95
CA ASP A 872 -12.92 36.76 -23.47
C ASP A 872 -12.81 36.75 -21.94
N ARG A 873 -13.72 37.45 -21.25
CA ARG A 873 -13.78 37.44 -19.77
C ARG A 873 -14.27 36.09 -19.25
N ALA A 874 -15.26 35.50 -19.91
CA ALA A 874 -15.74 34.16 -19.58
C ALA A 874 -14.59 33.14 -19.66
N LEU A 875 -13.82 33.17 -20.75
CA LEU A 875 -12.66 32.31 -20.98
C LEU A 875 -11.52 32.54 -19.97
N ALA A 876 -11.38 33.74 -19.41
CA ALA A 876 -10.46 34.01 -18.30
C ALA A 876 -10.94 33.34 -17.00
N TYR A 877 -12.18 33.61 -16.58
CA TYR A 877 -12.77 33.00 -15.38
C TYR A 877 -12.86 31.46 -15.47
N PHE A 878 -13.17 30.89 -16.63
CA PHE A 878 -13.17 29.44 -16.83
C PHE A 878 -11.77 28.81 -16.76
N ARG A 879 -10.70 29.58 -16.98
CA ARG A 879 -9.32 29.13 -16.69
C ARG A 879 -9.00 29.28 -15.22
N GLU A 880 -9.26 30.43 -14.60
CA GLU A 880 -9.07 30.66 -13.16
C GLU A 880 -9.76 29.56 -12.32
N ALA A 881 -11.01 29.23 -12.63
CA ALA A 881 -11.74 28.13 -11.99
C ALA A 881 -11.28 26.71 -12.38
N LEU A 882 -10.51 26.53 -13.47
CA LEU A 882 -9.84 25.27 -13.77
C LEU A 882 -8.55 25.13 -12.95
N GLU A 883 -7.81 26.22 -12.77
CA GLU A 883 -6.59 26.29 -11.96
C GLU A 883 -6.88 26.03 -10.48
N LEU A 884 -7.90 26.69 -9.93
CA LEU A 884 -8.41 26.45 -8.56
C LEU A 884 -8.88 25.00 -8.33
N ARG A 885 -9.13 24.23 -9.41
CA ARG A 885 -9.54 22.82 -9.35
C ARG A 885 -8.38 21.86 -9.60
N ARG A 886 -7.19 22.31 -10.03
CA ARG A 886 -6.01 21.42 -10.18
C ARG A 886 -5.59 20.89 -8.81
N GLY A 887 -5.13 19.64 -8.77
CA GLY A 887 -4.76 18.95 -7.53
C GLY A 887 -5.94 18.50 -6.64
N THR A 888 -7.07 19.22 -6.63
CA THR A 888 -8.23 19.00 -5.73
C THR A 888 -9.00 17.68 -5.91
N GLY A 889 -8.71 16.89 -6.94
CA GLY A 889 -9.50 15.71 -7.30
C GLY A 889 -10.97 15.99 -7.69
N TYR A 890 -11.44 17.24 -7.78
CA TYR A 890 -12.85 17.56 -8.08
C TYR A 890 -13.21 17.38 -9.58
N ARG A 891 -13.26 16.11 -10.01
CA ARG A 891 -13.31 15.71 -11.43
C ARG A 891 -14.54 16.19 -12.21
N PRO A 892 -15.78 16.15 -11.67
CA PRO A 892 -16.96 16.72 -12.35
C PRO A 892 -16.78 18.20 -12.65
N GLY A 893 -16.07 18.92 -11.78
CA GLY A 893 -15.73 20.32 -11.98
C GLY A 893 -14.77 20.56 -13.14
N VAL A 894 -13.76 19.70 -13.30
CA VAL A 894 -12.79 19.78 -14.42
C VAL A 894 -13.50 19.59 -15.76
N VAL A 895 -14.42 18.62 -15.85
CA VAL A 895 -15.25 18.39 -17.04
C VAL A 895 -16.04 19.65 -17.42
N ILE A 896 -16.74 20.27 -16.48
CA ILE A 896 -17.55 21.48 -16.70
C ILE A 896 -16.67 22.65 -17.16
N ASN A 897 -15.52 22.90 -16.54
CA ASN A 897 -14.61 23.98 -16.96
C ASN A 897 -14.06 23.76 -18.38
N LEU A 898 -13.65 22.54 -18.72
CA LEU A 898 -13.16 22.23 -20.07
C LEU A 898 -14.25 22.39 -21.14
N HIS A 899 -15.51 22.08 -20.81
CA HIS A 899 -16.66 22.33 -21.69
C HIS A 899 -16.91 23.82 -21.88
N ASN A 900 -16.95 24.58 -20.79
CA ASN A 900 -17.19 26.03 -20.79
C ASN A 900 -16.09 26.81 -21.53
N ILE A 901 -14.83 26.37 -21.38
CA ILE A 901 -13.70 26.83 -22.23
C ILE A 901 -13.97 26.54 -23.70
N GLY A 902 -14.47 25.35 -24.02
CA GLY A 902 -14.84 24.94 -25.38
C GLY A 902 -15.88 25.84 -26.03
N ASP A 903 -16.97 26.18 -25.34
CA ASP A 903 -18.01 27.03 -25.94
C ASP A 903 -17.59 28.50 -26.00
N ALA A 904 -16.88 29.02 -24.99
CA ALA A 904 -16.31 30.37 -25.07
C ALA A 904 -15.36 30.51 -26.28
N LEU A 905 -14.50 29.51 -26.53
CA LEU A 905 -13.65 29.45 -27.73
C LEU A 905 -14.46 29.29 -29.03
N LEU A 906 -15.58 28.57 -29.01
CA LEU A 906 -16.46 28.43 -30.17
C LEU A 906 -17.15 29.75 -30.53
N ARG A 907 -17.64 30.48 -29.53
CA ARG A 907 -18.27 31.80 -29.67
C ARG A 907 -17.26 32.87 -30.12
N LEU A 908 -15.99 32.76 -29.70
CA LEU A 908 -14.85 33.55 -30.24
C LEU A 908 -14.41 33.13 -31.66
N GLY A 909 -14.98 32.06 -32.23
CA GLY A 909 -14.65 31.56 -33.57
C GLY A 909 -13.41 30.65 -33.63
N GLU A 910 -12.76 30.37 -32.51
CA GLU A 910 -11.55 29.54 -32.38
C GLU A 910 -11.85 28.02 -32.48
N ARG A 911 -12.59 27.62 -33.54
CA ARG A 911 -13.10 26.26 -33.80
C ARG A 911 -12.07 25.13 -33.74
N GLY A 912 -10.77 25.43 -33.86
CA GLY A 912 -9.69 24.47 -33.65
C GLY A 912 -9.51 24.14 -32.16
N ARG A 913 -9.37 25.17 -31.32
CA ARG A 913 -9.17 25.04 -29.86
C ARG A 913 -10.45 24.61 -29.16
N ALA A 914 -11.61 25.10 -29.62
CA ALA A 914 -12.92 24.67 -29.13
C ALA A 914 -13.09 23.14 -29.23
N PHE A 915 -12.80 22.57 -30.40
CA PHE A 915 -12.85 21.12 -30.62
C PHE A 915 -11.93 20.36 -29.65
N ALA A 916 -10.69 20.84 -29.45
CA ALA A 916 -9.75 20.22 -28.52
C ALA A 916 -10.20 20.31 -27.05
N ALA A 917 -10.86 21.41 -26.65
CA ALA A 917 -11.39 21.58 -25.30
C ALA A 917 -12.60 20.66 -25.04
N PHE A 918 -13.58 20.63 -25.97
CA PHE A 918 -14.71 19.68 -25.89
C PHE A 918 -14.24 18.21 -25.93
N GLN A 919 -13.20 17.89 -26.72
CA GLN A 919 -12.62 16.55 -26.73
C GLN A 919 -12.03 16.20 -25.36
N ARG A 920 -11.17 17.04 -24.76
CA ARG A 920 -10.64 16.82 -23.41
C ARG A 920 -11.74 16.69 -22.36
N SER A 921 -12.79 17.51 -22.44
CA SER A 921 -13.93 17.45 -21.52
C SER A 921 -14.71 16.13 -21.67
N ARG A 922 -14.98 15.67 -22.90
CA ARG A 922 -15.58 14.36 -23.17
C ARG A 922 -14.70 13.22 -22.64
N ASP A 923 -13.41 13.27 -22.91
CA ASP A 923 -12.48 12.19 -22.58
C ASP A 923 -12.31 12.05 -21.06
N ALA A 924 -12.22 13.17 -20.34
CA ALA A 924 -12.34 13.20 -18.88
C ALA A 924 -13.70 12.71 -18.38
N ALA A 925 -14.82 13.12 -19.02
CA ALA A 925 -16.16 12.67 -18.64
C ALA A 925 -16.36 11.15 -18.81
N MET A 926 -15.69 10.53 -19.80
CA MET A 926 -15.68 9.08 -19.97
C MET A 926 -14.84 8.38 -18.88
N GLU A 927 -13.69 8.93 -18.49
CA GLU A 927 -12.85 8.40 -17.41
C GLU A 927 -13.62 8.26 -16.09
N VAL A 928 -14.49 9.23 -15.78
CA VAL A 928 -15.29 9.26 -14.54
C VAL A 928 -16.75 8.80 -14.72
N GLY A 929 -17.11 8.25 -15.87
CA GLY A 929 -18.47 7.73 -16.11
C GLY A 929 -19.60 8.77 -16.13
N LEU A 930 -19.29 10.05 -16.29
CA LEU A 930 -20.27 11.15 -16.32
C LEU A 930 -21.01 11.19 -17.67
N ALA A 931 -21.98 10.29 -17.85
CA ALA A 931 -22.73 10.11 -19.10
C ALA A 931 -23.36 11.42 -19.65
N ARG A 932 -23.86 12.31 -18.78
CA ARG A 932 -24.34 13.65 -19.17
C ARG A 932 -23.20 14.51 -19.74
N GLY A 933 -22.05 14.54 -19.08
CA GLY A 933 -20.85 15.24 -19.55
C GLY A 933 -20.31 14.70 -20.88
N VAL A 934 -20.47 13.40 -21.15
CA VAL A 934 -20.16 12.82 -22.46
C VAL A 934 -21.12 13.37 -23.51
N ALA A 935 -22.44 13.25 -23.32
CA ALA A 935 -23.44 13.72 -24.28
C ALA A 935 -23.34 15.23 -24.56
N MET A 936 -23.15 16.03 -23.50
CA MET A 936 -22.95 17.49 -23.55
C MET A 936 -21.80 17.88 -24.49
N ASN A 937 -20.68 17.17 -24.45
CA ASN A 937 -19.55 17.45 -25.33
C ASN A 937 -19.71 16.82 -26.73
N GLU A 938 -20.34 15.65 -26.85
CA GLU A 938 -20.59 15.00 -28.14
C GLU A 938 -21.54 15.80 -29.05
N VAL A 939 -22.49 16.55 -28.48
CA VAL A 939 -23.32 17.53 -29.23
C VAL A 939 -22.41 18.55 -29.95
N TYR A 940 -21.53 19.24 -29.22
CA TYR A 940 -20.67 20.27 -29.80
C TYR A 940 -19.58 19.69 -30.72
N LEU A 941 -19.05 18.50 -30.42
CA LEU A 941 -18.11 17.79 -31.29
C LEU A 941 -18.77 17.35 -32.60
N GLY A 942 -19.99 16.80 -32.56
CA GLY A 942 -20.77 16.43 -33.73
C GLY A 942 -21.06 17.63 -34.63
N TYR A 943 -21.50 18.74 -34.04
CA TYR A 943 -21.68 20.02 -34.74
C TYR A 943 -20.38 20.50 -35.41
N LEU A 944 -19.25 20.51 -34.68
CA LEU A 944 -17.96 20.94 -35.24
C LEU A 944 -17.44 20.01 -36.35
N SER A 945 -17.68 18.70 -36.24
CA SER A 945 -17.37 17.71 -37.27
C SER A 945 -18.22 17.90 -38.53
N ALA A 946 -19.53 18.15 -38.38
CA ALA A 946 -20.42 18.47 -39.50
C ALA A 946 -20.05 19.81 -40.17
N VAL A 947 -19.72 20.84 -39.38
CA VAL A 947 -19.22 22.14 -39.89
C VAL A 947 -17.95 21.98 -40.74
N ARG A 948 -17.11 20.97 -40.44
CA ARG A 948 -15.89 20.58 -41.19
C ARG A 948 -16.15 19.60 -42.34
N GLY A 949 -17.38 19.18 -42.58
CA GLY A 949 -17.74 18.24 -43.67
C GLY A 949 -17.44 16.76 -43.37
N GLN A 950 -17.30 16.36 -42.11
CA GLN A 950 -17.14 14.94 -41.76
C GLN A 950 -18.50 14.22 -41.83
N PRO A 951 -18.65 13.12 -42.61
CA PRO A 951 -19.95 12.48 -42.86
C PRO A 951 -20.69 11.99 -41.61
N THR A 952 -19.98 11.71 -40.52
CA THR A 952 -20.55 11.23 -39.25
C THR A 952 -20.99 12.35 -38.30
N GLY A 953 -20.68 13.62 -38.59
CA GLY A 953 -20.89 14.74 -37.65
C GLY A 953 -22.36 14.94 -37.26
N MET A 954 -23.27 14.92 -38.25
CA MET A 954 -24.71 15.07 -38.00
C MET A 954 -25.27 13.90 -37.20
N ALA A 955 -24.85 12.66 -37.50
CA ALA A 955 -25.29 11.47 -36.78
C ALA A 955 -24.79 11.45 -35.33
N LEU A 956 -23.55 11.93 -35.08
CA LEU A 956 -23.01 12.11 -33.73
C LEU A 956 -23.81 13.16 -32.94
N LEU A 957 -24.09 14.32 -33.54
CA LEU A 957 -24.87 15.41 -32.96
C LEU A 957 -26.29 14.95 -32.57
N SER A 958 -27.05 14.41 -33.52
CA SER A 958 -28.44 13.99 -33.30
C SER A 958 -28.52 12.86 -32.25
N GLY A 959 -27.63 11.86 -32.36
CA GLY A 959 -27.55 10.78 -31.38
C GLY A 959 -27.10 11.22 -29.99
N ALA A 960 -26.26 12.25 -29.87
CA ALA A 960 -25.88 12.84 -28.58
C ALA A 960 -27.03 13.63 -27.95
N ALA A 961 -27.82 14.37 -28.75
CA ALA A 961 -29.02 15.06 -28.29
C ALA A 961 -30.07 14.07 -27.74
N ASP A 962 -30.27 12.93 -28.41
CA ASP A 962 -31.19 11.88 -27.93
C ASP A 962 -30.65 11.13 -26.69
N ARG A 963 -29.32 10.93 -26.58
CA ARG A 963 -28.70 10.44 -25.33
C ARG A 963 -28.92 11.40 -24.17
N ALA A 964 -28.71 12.70 -24.38
CA ALA A 964 -28.96 13.72 -23.36
C ALA A 964 -30.41 13.71 -22.89
N LYS A 965 -31.37 13.66 -23.83
CA LYS A 965 -32.79 13.54 -23.51
C LYS A 965 -33.13 12.28 -22.71
N ALA A 966 -32.54 11.13 -23.05
CA ALA A 966 -32.71 9.89 -22.29
C ALA A 966 -32.09 9.96 -20.87
N LEU A 967 -31.10 10.83 -20.65
CA LEU A 967 -30.49 11.15 -19.35
C LEU A 967 -31.19 12.32 -18.62
N GLY A 968 -32.36 12.75 -19.09
CA GLY A 968 -33.11 13.88 -18.53
C GLY A 968 -32.38 15.22 -18.61
N ASP A 969 -31.38 15.34 -19.48
CA ASP A 969 -30.63 16.57 -19.75
C ASP A 969 -31.29 17.32 -20.91
N GLU A 970 -32.33 18.07 -20.57
CA GLU A 970 -33.13 18.83 -21.52
C GLU A 970 -32.38 20.04 -22.11
N GLU A 971 -31.40 20.60 -21.39
CA GLU A 971 -30.58 21.73 -21.89
C GLU A 971 -29.60 21.27 -22.97
N THR A 972 -28.88 20.17 -22.77
CA THR A 972 -28.05 19.56 -23.82
C THR A 972 -28.90 19.07 -24.99
N ALA A 973 -30.06 18.43 -24.73
CA ALA A 973 -30.94 17.96 -25.79
C ALA A 973 -31.47 19.12 -26.66
N LEU A 974 -31.90 20.22 -26.04
CA LEU A 974 -32.31 21.45 -26.72
C LEU A 974 -31.15 22.07 -27.52
N THR A 975 -29.95 22.16 -26.92
CA THR A 975 -28.73 22.64 -27.59
C THR A 975 -28.41 21.81 -28.83
N GLY A 976 -28.55 20.49 -28.74
CA GLY A 976 -28.39 19.57 -29.87
C GLY A 976 -29.35 19.86 -31.02
N ARG A 977 -30.65 20.01 -30.74
CA ARG A 977 -31.66 20.32 -31.77
C ARG A 977 -31.51 21.72 -32.36
N TRP A 978 -31.06 22.71 -31.58
CA TRP A 978 -30.67 24.03 -32.09
C TRP A 978 -29.51 23.93 -33.10
N LEU A 979 -28.42 23.27 -32.72
CA LEU A 979 -27.23 23.13 -33.58
C LEU A 979 -27.50 22.28 -34.82
N GLU A 980 -28.43 21.32 -34.74
CA GLU A 980 -28.90 20.50 -35.87
C GLU A 980 -29.70 21.36 -36.86
N GLY A 981 -30.70 22.14 -36.38
CA GLY A 981 -31.44 23.08 -37.22
C GLY A 981 -30.53 24.11 -37.91
N ARG A 982 -29.51 24.59 -37.19
CA ARG A 982 -28.48 25.50 -37.71
C ARG A 982 -27.61 24.88 -38.81
N LEU A 983 -27.34 23.58 -38.76
CA LEU A 983 -26.65 22.86 -39.84
C LEU A 983 -27.54 22.68 -41.07
N LEU A 984 -28.81 22.29 -40.88
CA LEU A 984 -29.78 22.12 -41.98
C LEU A 984 -29.92 23.40 -42.81
N LEU A 985 -30.02 24.57 -42.16
CA LEU A 985 -29.99 25.88 -42.84
C LEU A 985 -28.72 26.07 -43.69
N LYS A 986 -27.54 25.76 -43.13
CA LYS A 986 -26.24 25.89 -43.80
C LYS A 986 -26.09 24.92 -44.99
N GLU A 987 -26.76 23.77 -44.93
CA GLU A 987 -26.83 22.77 -46.00
C GLU A 987 -27.92 23.07 -47.04
N GLY A 988 -28.69 24.16 -46.87
CA GLY A 988 -29.74 24.60 -47.79
C GLY A 988 -31.12 23.95 -47.56
N GLN A 989 -31.28 23.15 -46.51
CA GLN A 989 -32.55 22.53 -46.10
C GLN A 989 -33.35 23.54 -45.25
N VAL A 990 -33.80 24.62 -45.90
CA VAL A 990 -34.32 25.82 -45.23
C VAL A 990 -35.59 25.54 -44.43
N GLU A 991 -36.56 24.81 -44.99
CA GLU A 991 -37.83 24.51 -44.31
C GLU A 991 -37.60 23.62 -43.08
N ASP A 992 -36.86 22.52 -43.23
CA ASP A 992 -36.57 21.57 -42.14
C ASP A 992 -35.74 22.23 -41.02
N GLY A 993 -34.71 23.01 -41.39
CA GLY A 993 -33.90 23.77 -40.45
C GLY A 993 -34.72 24.81 -39.70
N ARG A 994 -35.60 25.56 -40.38
CA ARG A 994 -36.49 26.55 -39.76
C ARG A 994 -37.53 25.91 -38.84
N ALA A 995 -38.12 24.79 -39.24
CA ALA A 995 -39.09 24.05 -38.42
C ALA A 995 -38.43 23.53 -37.13
N LEU A 996 -37.23 22.97 -37.23
CA LEU A 996 -36.48 22.46 -36.09
C LEU A 996 -36.01 23.59 -35.14
N LEU A 997 -35.59 24.74 -35.68
CA LEU A 997 -35.27 25.92 -34.88
C LEU A 997 -36.49 26.53 -34.18
N GLN A 998 -37.67 26.53 -34.81
CA GLN A 998 -38.90 26.99 -34.14
C GLN A 998 -39.28 26.05 -32.99
N ALA A 999 -39.24 24.73 -33.21
CA ALA A 999 -39.48 23.75 -32.15
C ALA A 999 -38.46 23.86 -31.00
N ALA A 1000 -37.20 24.18 -31.30
CA ALA A 1000 -36.19 24.49 -30.30
C ALA A 1000 -36.51 25.80 -29.53
N LEU A 1001 -36.95 26.86 -30.22
CA LEU A 1001 -37.34 28.12 -29.59
C LEU A 1001 -38.53 27.95 -28.64
N ASP A 1002 -39.56 27.24 -29.08
CA ASP A 1002 -40.76 26.93 -28.29
C ASP A 1002 -40.38 26.11 -27.04
N ARG A 1003 -39.47 25.13 -27.18
CA ARG A 1003 -38.94 24.35 -26.05
C ARG A 1003 -38.07 25.20 -25.12
N ALA A 1004 -37.28 26.13 -25.64
CA ALA A 1004 -36.45 27.04 -24.83
C ALA A 1004 -37.31 27.95 -23.94
N HIS A 1005 -38.39 28.53 -24.48
CA HIS A 1005 -39.35 29.29 -23.70
C HIS A 1005 -40.08 28.41 -22.66
N ALA A 1006 -40.45 27.17 -23.03
CA ALA A 1006 -41.07 26.21 -22.11
C ALA A 1006 -40.13 25.69 -21.00
N LEU A 1007 -38.83 25.96 -21.08
CA LEU A 1007 -37.82 25.68 -20.04
C LEU A 1007 -37.34 26.95 -19.32
N GLY A 1008 -37.85 28.14 -19.67
CA GLY A 1008 -37.35 29.42 -19.15
C GLY A 1008 -35.90 29.74 -19.56
N ALA A 1009 -35.38 29.09 -20.60
CA ALA A 1009 -33.99 29.19 -21.05
C ALA A 1009 -33.79 30.37 -22.03
N GLU A 1010 -34.08 31.60 -21.58
CA GLU A 1010 -34.04 32.81 -22.43
C GLU A 1010 -32.68 33.04 -23.12
N TRP A 1011 -31.58 32.60 -22.50
CA TRP A 1011 -30.24 32.72 -23.04
C TRP A 1011 -30.04 31.94 -24.35
N ILE A 1012 -30.57 30.71 -24.45
CA ILE A 1012 -30.49 29.92 -25.69
C ILE A 1012 -31.61 30.32 -26.66
N ALA A 1013 -32.79 30.69 -26.14
CA ALA A 1013 -33.86 31.25 -26.95
C ALA A 1013 -33.41 32.51 -27.72
N ARG A 1014 -32.52 33.33 -27.15
CA ARG A 1014 -31.91 34.49 -27.83
C ARG A 1014 -31.01 34.06 -29.00
N ASP A 1015 -30.14 33.09 -28.79
CA ASP A 1015 -29.21 32.62 -29.82
C ASP A 1015 -29.96 31.89 -30.96
N ILE A 1016 -31.01 31.11 -30.63
CA ILE A 1016 -31.95 30.51 -31.60
C ILE A 1016 -32.68 31.60 -32.42
N ARG A 1017 -33.18 32.67 -31.77
CA ARG A 1017 -33.80 33.83 -32.45
C ARG A 1017 -32.85 34.52 -33.41
N ALA A 1018 -31.55 34.61 -33.08
CA ALA A 1018 -30.55 35.21 -33.95
C ALA A 1018 -30.29 34.38 -35.21
N ASP A 1019 -30.22 33.05 -35.10
CA ASP A 1019 -30.10 32.17 -36.27
C ASP A 1019 -31.38 32.19 -37.14
N LEU A 1020 -32.57 32.17 -36.52
CA LEU A 1020 -33.86 32.30 -37.24
C LEU A 1020 -33.98 33.64 -38.01
N ALA A 1021 -33.47 34.74 -37.44
CA ALA A 1021 -33.45 36.05 -38.09
C ALA A 1021 -32.43 36.13 -39.25
N GLY A 1022 -31.48 35.20 -39.35
CA GLY A 1022 -30.53 35.09 -40.45
C GLY A 1022 -31.06 34.41 -41.71
N VAL A 1023 -32.33 33.99 -41.73
CA VAL A 1023 -32.98 33.21 -42.81
C VAL A 1023 -33.91 34.05 -43.71
N SER A 1024 -34.17 35.31 -43.34
CA SER A 1024 -35.16 36.20 -44.00
C SER A 1024 -34.63 36.91 -45.25
#